data_AF-A0A812VK12-F1
#
_entry.id   AF-A0A812VK12-F1
#
_cell.length_a   1.000
_cell.length_b   1.000
_cell.length_c   1.000
_cell.angle_alpha   90.00
_cell.angle_beta   90.00
_cell.angle_gamma   90.00
#
_symmetry.space_group_name_H-M   'P 1'
#
loop_
_entity.id
_entity.type
_entity.pdbx_description
1 polymer ?
#
loop_
_entity_poly.entity_id
_entity_poly.type
_entity_poly.pdbx_seq_one_letter_code
_entity_poly.pdbx_strand_id
1 'polypeptide(L)'
;VHHMHRCQHGWTHLTHWRWRRMPALCIAGSLSSRSLVRCLASRGGEAPAPKRACRPPQVHTAGFPIPVEMSMQTIAIVRSPYKERFGCPRQPTVTAGVVGGEAGAGFLEFLVNEDNTEEKLRAALQDLSGFDFLWVITYLHMNEGWSARVTPPRGPRKKRGLFSTRSPHRPNHIGLSACRLVDVDSAALRVNILGLDLLDGTPVLDIKPYVPYCDSFPGARAGWLDELEANGRDHLTYWRWEVAHENAEWPGCLVFALAMGAVAVLVFAFLFLLVVLVSPRLGCPGLSSRLQIGLLQHPDWPLSRMVLPWIRVAQGMELCNDARCYRLRETLGNNYCYAGMVSIGNYKMVEAALTSGQTRTTLLGAQPLANLPAVDRDIFLLQLANLDINSLHERFIACFKHYMFCEGFAERMSSEKAARLWRQLAQDYKTMPRGPEEKFHTADDAGLQGFLIRYFFYVMIGLDPEDPELMETLFPLMSGDIPIALAYLAPFAHLGIMNRSIQEIDSRIYNSPALSDFTEGEARFGKMSKLELARISTCIFRLAAITGTLQLAKSITGGLRLPAYKDMDKIDIPSLWDKIDLNDTAALENFCLEAARLDPPVSAVHHVATEEFSITLQGAAVNFPAGTRVLVPLNLAMTDQEVWGADAFEFKPGRPGLQAQNMVFGNVGQAGTRVCPGAGIALDTCVKILRVLGEVRRSQ
;
A
#
# COMPACT_ATOMS: atom_id res chain seq x y z
N VAL A 1 -57.58 -40.82 -0.28
CA VAL A 1 -58.29 -42.11 -0.10
C VAL A 1 -57.24 -43.23 -0.13
N HIS A 2 -57.53 -44.40 0.44
CA HIS A 2 -56.53 -45.39 0.90
C HIS A 2 -55.86 -46.30 -0.17
N HIS A 3 -54.89 -47.09 0.32
CA HIS A 3 -54.21 -48.26 -0.29
C HIS A 3 -53.07 -47.96 -1.29
N MET A 4 -52.01 -48.79 -1.45
CA MET A 4 -51.66 -50.15 -0.94
C MET A 4 -50.09 -50.32 -0.98
N HIS A 5 -49.39 -51.27 -0.31
CA HIS A 5 -49.79 -52.36 0.61
C HIS A 5 -48.70 -52.76 1.69
N ARG A 6 -48.42 -54.08 1.83
CA ARG A 6 -47.75 -54.84 2.91
C ARG A 6 -46.21 -55.03 2.83
N CYS A 7 -45.67 -55.52 3.96
CA CYS A 7 -44.33 -56.11 4.13
C CYS A 7 -44.25 -57.61 3.78
N GLN A 8 -43.04 -58.17 3.98
CA GLN A 8 -42.66 -59.56 4.32
C GLN A 8 -42.22 -60.57 3.23
N HIS A 9 -40.96 -61.01 3.41
CA HIS A 9 -40.32 -62.31 3.15
C HIS A 9 -40.34 -62.92 1.71
N GLY A 10 -39.26 -63.55 1.24
CA GLY A 10 -37.91 -63.73 1.80
C GLY A 10 -37.17 -64.95 1.21
N TRP A 11 -35.87 -65.11 1.52
CA TRP A 11 -34.97 -66.22 1.08
C TRP A 11 -34.69 -66.20 -0.46
N THR A 12 -33.54 -66.58 -1.02
CA THR A 12 -32.15 -66.90 -0.60
C THR A 12 -31.23 -66.80 -1.86
N HIS A 13 -29.91 -67.06 -1.94
CA HIS A 13 -28.87 -67.66 -1.08
C HIS A 13 -27.47 -67.20 -1.53
N LEU A 14 -26.43 -67.38 -0.67
CA LEU A 14 -24.97 -67.39 -1.00
C LEU A 14 -24.34 -66.01 -1.40
N THR A 15 -23.03 -65.76 -1.20
CA THR A 15 -21.93 -66.61 -0.66
C THR A 15 -20.97 -65.78 0.21
N HIS A 16 -20.33 -66.42 1.21
CA HIS A 16 -19.19 -65.88 1.99
C HIS A 16 -19.45 -64.55 2.74
N TRP A 17 -18.54 -64.02 3.56
CA TRP A 17 -17.43 -64.64 4.31
C TRP A 17 -17.59 -64.29 5.81
N ARG A 18 -16.71 -64.83 6.66
CA ARG A 18 -16.60 -64.57 8.10
C ARG A 18 -15.17 -64.84 8.57
N TRP A 19 -14.77 -64.19 9.66
CA TRP A 19 -14.01 -64.87 10.72
C TRP A 19 -14.70 -64.65 12.07
N ARG A 20 -14.43 -65.55 13.03
CA ARG A 20 -15.22 -65.71 14.28
C ARG A 20 -14.31 -65.73 15.51
N ARG A 21 -14.89 -65.43 16.68
CA ARG A 21 -14.28 -65.68 17.99
C ARG A 21 -14.04 -67.18 18.23
N MET A 22 -13.03 -67.50 19.04
CA MET A 22 -12.97 -68.71 19.88
C MET A 22 -12.48 -68.34 21.31
N PRO A 23 -12.57 -69.24 22.31
CA PRO A 23 -12.96 -68.85 23.68
C PRO A 23 -11.84 -68.87 24.73
N ALA A 24 -12.22 -68.56 25.98
CA ALA A 24 -11.37 -68.51 27.17
C ALA A 24 -11.35 -69.82 27.98
N LEU A 25 -10.41 -69.93 28.92
CA LEU A 25 -10.51 -70.77 30.12
C LEU A 25 -9.83 -70.09 31.32
N CYS A 26 -10.23 -70.45 32.54
CA CYS A 26 -9.69 -69.91 33.78
C CYS A 26 -8.81 -70.95 34.51
N ILE A 27 -7.96 -70.49 35.43
CA ILE A 27 -7.68 -71.10 36.74
C ILE A 27 -6.92 -70.08 37.61
N ALA A 28 -7.12 -70.12 38.92
CA ALA A 28 -6.46 -69.22 39.88
C ALA A 28 -5.27 -69.92 40.58
N GLY A 29 -4.26 -69.15 40.98
CA GLY A 29 -3.13 -69.64 41.77
C GLY A 29 -2.27 -68.49 42.29
N SER A 30 -2.03 -68.46 43.59
CA SER A 30 -1.13 -67.51 44.24
C SER A 30 0.32 -68.00 44.21
N LEU A 31 1.28 -67.08 44.16
CA LEU A 31 2.43 -67.04 45.08
C LEU A 31 3.26 -65.75 44.87
N SER A 32 4.29 -65.56 45.68
CA SER A 32 4.94 -64.27 45.91
C SER A 32 6.45 -64.27 45.62
N SER A 33 7.05 -63.09 45.82
CA SER A 33 8.47 -62.84 46.14
C SER A 33 9.46 -62.54 44.99
N ARG A 34 9.99 -61.30 45.08
CA ARG A 34 11.39 -60.86 44.91
C ARG A 34 12.39 -61.84 44.28
N SER A 35 13.03 -61.42 43.19
CA SER A 35 14.49 -61.60 43.03
C SER A 35 15.12 -60.60 42.04
N LEU A 36 16.42 -60.38 42.25
CA LEU A 36 17.47 -59.59 41.57
C LEU A 36 17.13 -58.96 40.19
N VAL A 37 17.47 -57.70 39.87
CA VAL A 37 18.64 -56.84 40.20
C VAL A 37 19.97 -57.33 39.61
N ARG A 38 20.28 -56.94 38.37
CA ARG A 38 21.59 -56.39 37.90
C ARG A 38 21.57 -56.04 36.41
N CYS A 39 22.55 -55.21 36.00
CA CYS A 39 22.79 -54.71 34.63
C CYS A 39 21.69 -53.79 34.07
N LEU A 40 21.94 -52.53 33.67
CA LEU A 40 23.18 -51.74 33.62
C LEU A 40 22.95 -50.35 34.24
N ALA A 41 24.03 -49.76 34.77
CA ALA A 41 24.07 -48.38 35.22
C ALA A 41 25.29 -47.67 34.62
N SER A 42 25.24 -46.33 34.61
CA SER A 42 26.18 -45.40 33.95
C SER A 42 25.95 -45.28 32.43
N ARG A 43 25.99 -44.08 31.81
CA ARG A 43 26.33 -42.73 32.32
C ARG A 43 25.34 -41.64 31.85
N GLY A 44 25.21 -40.60 32.67
CA GLY A 44 25.07 -39.20 32.22
C GLY A 44 23.81 -38.81 31.45
N GLY A 45 22.77 -38.38 32.17
CA GLY A 45 21.64 -37.63 31.62
C GLY A 45 20.63 -37.31 32.73
N GLU A 46 20.27 -36.04 32.90
CA GLU A 46 19.19 -35.66 33.82
C GLU A 46 17.84 -36.13 33.25
N ALA A 47 17.02 -36.76 34.09
CA ALA A 47 15.69 -37.18 33.68
C ALA A 47 14.78 -35.95 33.56
N PRO A 48 14.06 -35.75 32.43
CA PRO A 48 13.16 -34.62 32.28
C PRO A 48 12.04 -34.67 33.33
N ALA A 49 11.67 -33.49 33.84
CA ALA A 49 10.69 -33.34 34.92
C ALA A 49 9.36 -34.08 34.62
N PRO A 50 8.70 -34.66 35.64
CA PRO A 50 7.52 -35.49 35.43
C PRO A 50 6.40 -34.70 34.75
N LYS A 51 5.90 -35.21 33.62
CA LYS A 51 4.79 -34.62 32.86
C LYS A 51 3.58 -34.47 33.79
N ARG A 52 2.97 -33.27 33.83
CA ARG A 52 1.73 -33.01 34.59
C ARG A 52 0.69 -34.09 34.24
N ALA A 53 0.15 -34.75 35.25
CA ALA A 53 -0.90 -35.75 35.06
C ALA A 53 -2.14 -35.09 34.43
N CYS A 54 -2.68 -35.70 33.37
CA CYS A 54 -3.95 -35.27 32.81
C CYS A 54 -5.06 -35.41 33.85
N ARG A 55 -5.78 -34.32 34.13
CA ARG A 55 -6.99 -34.38 34.96
C ARG A 55 -8.06 -35.19 34.19
N PRO A 56 -8.87 -36.03 34.86
CA PRO A 56 -9.98 -36.70 34.21
C PRO A 56 -11.01 -35.66 33.72
N PRO A 57 -11.72 -35.92 32.60
CA PRO A 57 -12.74 -35.01 32.10
C PRO A 57 -13.89 -34.89 33.09
N GLN A 58 -14.26 -33.64 33.44
CA GLN A 58 -15.34 -33.34 34.36
C GLN A 58 -16.62 -32.97 33.59
N VAL A 59 -17.73 -33.64 33.87
CA VAL A 59 -19.02 -33.40 33.21
C VAL A 59 -19.84 -32.40 34.02
N HIS A 60 -19.62 -31.11 33.78
CA HIS A 60 -20.30 -30.03 34.51
C HIS A 60 -21.76 -29.82 34.10
N THR A 61 -22.18 -30.28 32.92
CA THR A 61 -23.49 -29.99 32.32
C THR A 61 -24.67 -30.75 32.91
N ALA A 62 -24.42 -31.75 33.78
CA ALA A 62 -25.47 -32.60 34.35
C ALA A 62 -26.05 -32.09 35.68
N GLY A 63 -25.48 -31.02 36.28
CA GLY A 63 -25.74 -30.65 37.68
C GLY A 63 -26.47 -29.33 37.92
N PHE A 64 -26.81 -28.55 36.89
CA PHE A 64 -27.32 -27.18 37.05
C PHE A 64 -28.54 -26.91 36.15
N PRO A 65 -29.57 -26.18 36.64
CA PRO A 65 -30.70 -25.76 35.82
C PRO A 65 -30.29 -24.68 34.81
N ILE A 66 -30.94 -24.64 33.65
CA ILE A 66 -30.74 -23.59 32.65
C ILE A 66 -31.59 -22.37 33.05
N PRO A 67 -30.99 -21.19 33.33
CA PRO A 67 -31.76 -19.99 33.62
C PRO A 67 -32.45 -19.46 32.35
N VAL A 68 -33.74 -19.17 32.44
CA VAL A 68 -34.52 -18.54 31.35
C VAL A 68 -34.53 -17.01 31.44
N GLU A 69 -34.27 -16.47 32.63
CA GLU A 69 -34.13 -15.03 32.91
C GLU A 69 -32.83 -14.81 33.71
N MET A 70 -32.19 -13.67 33.49
CA MET A 70 -30.89 -13.30 34.09
C MET A 70 -30.85 -11.80 34.34
N SER A 71 -30.34 -11.38 35.50
CA SER A 71 -30.01 -9.98 35.79
C SER A 71 -28.54 -9.70 35.47
N MET A 72 -28.22 -8.45 35.09
CA MET A 72 -26.87 -7.99 34.77
C MET A 72 -26.64 -6.62 35.42
N GLN A 73 -25.46 -6.40 36.01
CA GLN A 73 -25.05 -5.08 36.49
C GLN A 73 -24.42 -4.25 35.35
N THR A 74 -24.45 -2.92 35.48
CA THR A 74 -23.65 -2.01 34.67
C THR A 74 -22.29 -1.81 35.35
N ILE A 75 -21.20 -2.08 34.65
CA ILE A 75 -19.83 -1.94 35.20
C ILE A 75 -19.17 -0.60 34.85
N ALA A 76 -19.60 0.04 33.76
CA ALA A 76 -19.09 1.34 33.31
C ALA A 76 -20.13 2.10 32.49
N ILE A 77 -19.89 3.39 32.27
CA ILE A 77 -20.68 4.25 31.38
C ILE A 77 -19.78 4.74 30.23
N VAL A 78 -20.30 4.68 29.00
CA VAL A 78 -19.67 5.29 27.83
C VAL A 78 -19.72 6.81 27.94
N ARG A 79 -18.57 7.47 27.85
CA ARG A 79 -18.44 8.90 27.63
C ARG A 79 -18.01 9.15 26.19
N SER A 80 -18.83 9.85 25.41
CA SER A 80 -18.59 10.08 23.98
C SER A 80 -19.13 11.43 23.51
N PRO A 81 -18.68 11.95 22.34
CA PRO A 81 -19.26 13.16 21.75
C PRO A 81 -20.67 12.93 21.18
N TYR A 82 -21.14 11.68 21.08
CA TYR A 82 -22.36 11.35 20.37
C TYR A 82 -23.59 11.44 21.28
N LYS A 83 -24.30 12.57 21.21
CA LYS A 83 -25.53 12.79 21.99
C LYS A 83 -26.82 12.54 21.19
N GLU A 84 -26.70 12.29 19.88
CA GLU A 84 -27.83 12.08 18.97
C GLU A 84 -27.71 10.82 18.11
N ARG A 85 -28.84 10.11 17.95
CA ARG A 85 -28.94 8.86 17.17
C ARG A 85 -28.59 9.00 15.68
N PHE A 86 -28.72 10.20 15.12
CA PHE A 86 -28.46 10.45 13.69
C PHE A 86 -27.03 10.94 13.40
N GLY A 87 -26.32 11.46 14.41
CA GLY A 87 -24.89 11.80 14.31
C GLY A 87 -23.94 10.69 14.78
N CYS A 88 -24.44 9.74 15.58
CA CYS A 88 -23.67 8.59 16.03
C CYS A 88 -23.21 7.68 14.86
N PRO A 89 -21.94 7.25 14.80
CA PRO A 89 -21.45 6.27 13.84
C PRO A 89 -22.23 4.95 13.90
N ARG A 90 -22.06 4.13 12.85
CA ARG A 90 -22.69 2.81 12.73
C ARG A 90 -21.60 1.77 12.47
N GLN A 91 -21.18 1.01 13.48
CA GLN A 91 -20.14 -0.02 13.35
C GLN A 91 -18.89 0.48 12.59
N PRO A 92 -18.23 1.58 13.03
CA PRO A 92 -17.06 2.12 12.36
C PRO A 92 -15.86 1.20 12.54
N THR A 93 -15.13 0.93 11.46
CA THR A 93 -13.79 0.33 11.57
C THR A 93 -12.79 1.45 11.90
N VAL A 94 -12.82 1.86 13.18
CA VAL A 94 -12.08 2.96 13.82
C VAL A 94 -12.33 4.34 13.20
N THR A 95 -11.93 4.57 11.95
CA THR A 95 -12.14 5.82 11.19
C THR A 95 -13.22 5.70 10.11
N ALA A 96 -13.40 4.52 9.51
CA ALA A 96 -14.28 4.37 8.35
C ALA A 96 -15.76 4.49 8.74
N GLY A 97 -16.46 5.44 8.12
CA GLY A 97 -17.88 5.70 8.36
C GLY A 97 -18.18 6.72 9.46
N VAL A 98 -17.17 7.38 10.04
CA VAL A 98 -17.34 8.54 10.92
C VAL A 98 -17.41 9.83 10.09
N VAL A 99 -18.31 10.75 10.44
CA VAL A 99 -18.44 12.06 9.76
C VAL A 99 -17.21 12.90 10.10
N GLY A 100 -16.46 13.33 9.07
CA GLY A 100 -15.20 14.06 9.21
C GLY A 100 -13.94 13.20 8.98
N GLY A 101 -14.05 11.87 9.03
CA GLY A 101 -12.94 10.94 8.75
C GLY A 101 -12.00 10.67 9.93
N GLU A 102 -12.08 11.46 10.99
CA GLU A 102 -11.37 11.19 12.26
C GLU A 102 -12.15 10.21 13.13
N ALA A 103 -11.43 9.40 13.91
CA ALA A 103 -12.05 8.46 14.85
C ALA A 103 -12.51 9.22 16.09
N GLY A 104 -13.83 9.26 16.35
CA GLY A 104 -14.34 9.91 17.55
C GLY A 104 -13.80 9.24 18.82
N ALA A 105 -13.09 10.04 19.62
CA ALA A 105 -12.53 9.64 20.90
C ALA A 105 -13.58 9.65 22.00
N GLY A 106 -13.43 8.74 22.96
CA GLY A 106 -14.23 8.67 24.18
C GLY A 106 -13.57 7.78 25.20
N PHE A 107 -14.24 7.54 26.32
CA PHE A 107 -13.73 6.65 27.36
C PHE A 107 -14.86 5.90 28.06
N LEU A 108 -14.50 4.78 28.70
CA LEU A 108 -15.38 4.05 29.59
C LEU A 108 -15.07 4.49 31.03
N GLU A 109 -16.08 4.97 31.74
CA GLU A 109 -15.98 5.43 33.13
C GLU A 109 -16.59 4.38 34.06
N PHE A 110 -15.76 3.68 34.84
CA PHE A 110 -16.21 2.53 35.63
C PHE A 110 -16.98 2.95 36.89
N LEU A 111 -18.00 2.16 37.24
CA LEU A 111 -18.92 2.45 38.34
C LEU A 111 -18.50 1.71 39.61
N VAL A 112 -18.13 2.48 40.64
CA VAL A 112 -17.89 1.96 41.98
C VAL A 112 -19.23 1.64 42.67
N ASN A 113 -19.35 0.44 43.22
CA ASN A 113 -20.49 0.03 44.06
C ASN A 113 -20.03 -0.98 45.14
N GLU A 114 -20.95 -1.54 45.92
CA GLU A 114 -20.63 -2.49 47.01
C GLU A 114 -19.92 -3.76 46.52
N ASP A 115 -20.30 -4.29 45.36
CA ASP A 115 -19.64 -5.44 44.73
C ASP A 115 -18.31 -5.04 44.06
N ASN A 116 -18.24 -3.84 43.47
CA ASN A 116 -17.18 -3.35 42.61
C ASN A 116 -16.46 -2.17 43.27
N THR A 117 -15.69 -2.46 44.31
CA THR A 117 -14.84 -1.48 44.99
C THR A 117 -13.76 -0.94 44.05
N GLU A 118 -13.29 0.28 44.33
CA GLU A 118 -12.23 0.93 43.55
C GLU A 118 -10.94 0.07 43.46
N GLU A 119 -10.51 -0.55 44.56
CA GLU A 119 -9.36 -1.46 44.60
C GLU A 119 -9.56 -2.69 43.67
N LYS A 120 -10.74 -3.30 43.71
CA LYS A 120 -11.10 -4.44 42.87
C LYS A 120 -11.15 -4.06 41.39
N LEU A 121 -11.65 -2.86 41.06
CA LEU A 121 -11.67 -2.33 39.69
C LEU A 121 -10.25 -1.98 39.19
N ARG A 122 -9.40 -1.37 40.03
CA ARG A 122 -7.98 -1.12 39.72
C ARG A 122 -7.24 -2.42 39.39
N ALA A 123 -7.46 -3.48 40.19
CA ALA A 123 -6.88 -4.81 39.93
C ALA A 123 -7.47 -5.48 38.68
N ALA A 124 -8.76 -5.30 38.38
CA ALA A 124 -9.40 -5.85 37.18
C ALA A 124 -8.99 -5.14 35.87
N LEU A 125 -8.51 -3.89 35.96
CA LEU A 125 -7.94 -3.12 34.84
C LEU A 125 -6.44 -3.38 34.63
N GLN A 126 -5.80 -4.20 35.48
CA GLN A 126 -4.39 -4.56 35.32
C GLN A 126 -4.14 -5.30 33.99
N ASP A 127 -2.97 -5.08 33.40
CA ASP A 127 -2.48 -5.69 32.14
C ASP A 127 -3.34 -5.39 30.87
N LEU A 128 -4.46 -4.67 31.02
CA LEU A 128 -5.37 -4.31 29.92
C LEU A 128 -4.70 -3.42 28.86
N SER A 129 -3.70 -2.63 29.25
CA SER A 129 -2.87 -1.81 28.34
C SER A 129 -1.99 -2.63 27.39
N GLY A 130 -1.91 -3.97 27.54
CA GLY A 130 -1.22 -4.87 26.63
C GLY A 130 -2.01 -5.25 25.35
N PHE A 131 -3.19 -4.65 25.10
CA PHE A 131 -4.07 -5.01 23.99
C PHE A 131 -4.44 -3.80 23.13
N ASP A 132 -4.25 -3.88 21.80
CA ASP A 132 -4.62 -2.79 20.86
C ASP A 132 -6.13 -2.53 20.77
N PHE A 133 -6.97 -3.51 21.08
CA PHE A 133 -8.41 -3.48 20.85
C PHE A 133 -9.20 -4.17 21.96
N LEU A 134 -10.38 -3.66 22.25
CA LEU A 134 -11.34 -4.21 23.20
C LEU A 134 -12.69 -4.49 22.54
N TRP A 135 -13.29 -5.61 22.90
CA TRP A 135 -14.73 -5.80 22.80
C TRP A 135 -15.42 -5.05 23.94
N VAL A 136 -16.35 -4.16 23.60
CA VAL A 136 -17.22 -3.46 24.55
C VAL A 136 -18.63 -4.01 24.38
N ILE A 137 -19.19 -4.57 25.45
CA ILE A 137 -20.54 -5.14 25.48
C ILE A 137 -21.43 -4.19 26.27
N THR A 138 -22.51 -3.72 25.65
CA THR A 138 -23.33 -2.62 26.19
C THR A 138 -24.82 -2.95 26.24
N TYR A 139 -25.57 -2.21 27.06
CA TYR A 139 -27.02 -2.25 27.06
C TYR A 139 -27.58 -0.98 26.41
N LEU A 140 -28.29 -1.14 25.30
CA LEU A 140 -28.81 -0.06 24.46
C LEU A 140 -30.14 0.46 25.04
N HIS A 141 -30.05 0.94 26.28
CA HIS A 141 -31.14 1.30 27.21
C HIS A 141 -32.21 2.27 26.68
N MET A 142 -31.93 3.02 25.60
CA MET A 142 -32.91 3.92 24.97
C MET A 142 -33.76 3.26 23.88
N ASN A 143 -33.61 1.95 23.65
CA ASN A 143 -34.39 1.20 22.68
C ASN A 143 -35.56 0.48 23.36
N GLU A 144 -36.73 0.59 22.75
CA GLU A 144 -37.94 -0.10 23.20
C GLU A 144 -38.38 -1.17 22.21
N GLY A 145 -38.95 -2.24 22.75
CA GLY A 145 -39.48 -3.38 21.99
C GLY A 145 -38.45 -4.09 21.10
N TRP A 146 -38.96 -4.98 20.24
CA TRP A 146 -38.19 -5.61 19.18
C TRP A 146 -39.10 -6.00 18.01
N SER A 147 -38.50 -6.46 16.90
CA SER A 147 -39.27 -6.97 15.76
C SER A 147 -38.50 -8.08 15.05
N ALA A 148 -39.16 -9.19 14.73
CA ALA A 148 -38.54 -10.37 14.11
C ALA A 148 -37.93 -10.10 12.72
N ARG A 149 -38.36 -9.03 12.04
CA ARG A 149 -37.75 -8.52 10.80
C ARG A 149 -37.60 -7.01 10.86
N VAL A 150 -36.43 -6.53 10.45
CA VAL A 150 -36.04 -5.11 10.48
C VAL A 150 -35.53 -4.69 9.10
N THR A 151 -35.52 -3.38 8.83
CA THR A 151 -34.86 -2.82 7.63
C THR A 151 -33.54 -2.19 8.07
N PRO A 152 -32.38 -2.78 7.74
CA PRO A 152 -31.08 -2.16 8.00
C PRO A 152 -30.94 -0.84 7.22
N PRO A 153 -30.22 0.17 7.74
CA PRO A 153 -29.99 1.43 7.03
C PRO A 153 -28.98 1.30 5.87
N ARG A 154 -28.09 0.30 5.95
CA ARG A 154 -27.11 -0.01 4.90
C ARG A 154 -27.76 -0.84 3.77
N GLY A 155 -27.59 -0.39 2.53
CA GLY A 155 -28.04 -1.10 1.34
C GLY A 155 -29.50 -0.89 0.94
N PRO A 156 -30.04 -1.71 0.03
CA PRO A 156 -31.42 -1.58 -0.47
C PRO A 156 -32.44 -1.82 0.65
N ARG A 157 -33.58 -1.12 0.58
CA ARG A 157 -34.64 -1.03 1.61
C ARG A 157 -35.46 -2.34 1.78
N LYS A 158 -34.78 -3.45 2.07
CA LYS A 158 -35.29 -4.83 2.12
C LYS A 158 -35.28 -5.35 3.56
N LYS A 159 -36.44 -5.76 4.09
CA LYS A 159 -36.55 -6.32 5.45
C LYS A 159 -35.75 -7.63 5.59
N ARG A 160 -34.67 -7.63 6.37
CA ARG A 160 -33.90 -8.83 6.76
C ARG A 160 -34.45 -9.41 8.06
N GLY A 161 -34.06 -10.64 8.42
CA GLY A 161 -34.42 -11.26 9.71
C GLY A 161 -33.58 -10.65 10.83
N LEU A 162 -34.16 -10.47 12.03
CA LEU A 162 -33.49 -9.74 13.10
C LEU A 162 -32.10 -10.29 13.44
N PHE A 163 -31.97 -11.60 13.63
CA PHE A 163 -30.72 -12.25 14.06
C PHE A 163 -29.64 -12.33 12.97
N SER A 164 -29.94 -11.95 11.71
CA SER A 164 -28.90 -11.69 10.71
C SER A 164 -28.53 -10.20 10.62
N THR A 165 -28.87 -9.41 11.64
CA THR A 165 -28.53 -7.97 11.73
C THR A 165 -28.03 -7.65 13.15
N ARG A 166 -27.26 -6.57 13.28
CA ARG A 166 -26.88 -5.96 14.58
C ARG A 166 -27.82 -4.78 14.90
N SER A 167 -29.13 -4.99 14.71
CA SER A 167 -30.16 -3.99 15.03
C SER A 167 -30.33 -3.85 16.55
N PRO A 168 -30.50 -2.63 17.08
CA PRO A 168 -30.70 -2.43 18.51
C PRO A 168 -32.10 -2.88 19.00
N HIS A 169 -33.11 -2.95 18.11
CA HIS A 169 -34.46 -3.42 18.45
C HIS A 169 -34.55 -4.96 18.44
N ARG A 170 -33.92 -5.58 19.45
CA ARG A 170 -33.77 -7.05 19.63
C ARG A 170 -34.19 -7.48 21.05
N PRO A 171 -34.62 -8.74 21.29
CA PRO A 171 -35.22 -9.16 22.57
C PRO A 171 -34.46 -8.74 23.83
N ASN A 172 -33.13 -8.94 23.82
CA ASN A 172 -32.22 -8.37 24.80
C ASN A 172 -31.40 -7.30 24.05
N HIS A 173 -31.53 -6.02 24.42
CA HIS A 173 -30.93 -4.86 23.74
C HIS A 173 -29.40 -4.75 23.90
N ILE A 174 -28.68 -5.87 23.75
CA ILE A 174 -27.23 -5.95 23.93
C ILE A 174 -26.51 -5.47 22.67
N GLY A 175 -25.65 -4.46 22.83
CA GLY A 175 -24.68 -4.01 21.85
C GLY A 175 -23.35 -4.78 21.93
N LEU A 176 -22.57 -4.73 20.85
CA LEU A 176 -21.21 -5.26 20.79
C LEU A 176 -20.40 -4.42 19.81
N SER A 177 -19.39 -3.73 20.31
CA SER A 177 -18.52 -2.83 19.55
C SER A 177 -17.06 -3.28 19.70
N ALA A 178 -16.27 -3.15 18.64
CA ALA A 178 -14.82 -3.35 18.68
C ALA A 178 -14.17 -1.97 18.65
N CYS A 179 -13.61 -1.55 19.77
CA CYS A 179 -13.01 -0.23 19.94
C CYS A 179 -11.49 -0.37 20.09
N ARG A 180 -10.73 0.56 19.49
CA ARG A 180 -9.27 0.59 19.66
C ARG A 180 -8.94 1.15 21.04
N LEU A 181 -8.07 0.49 21.79
CA LEU A 181 -7.53 1.02 23.04
C LEU A 181 -6.52 2.15 22.73
N VAL A 182 -6.57 3.20 23.54
CA VAL A 182 -5.60 4.30 23.53
C VAL A 182 -4.75 4.25 24.80
N ASP A 183 -5.40 4.12 25.96
CA ASP A 183 -4.78 4.23 27.28
C ASP A 183 -5.70 3.67 28.38
N VAL A 184 -5.13 3.30 29.53
CA VAL A 184 -5.83 2.76 30.70
C VAL A 184 -5.44 3.56 31.95
N ASP A 185 -6.20 4.62 32.22
CA ASP A 185 -6.10 5.40 33.45
C ASP A 185 -6.79 4.65 34.60
N SER A 186 -6.09 3.67 35.17
CA SER A 186 -6.52 2.99 36.39
C SER A 186 -6.55 3.92 37.61
N ALA A 187 -5.95 5.11 37.54
CA ALA A 187 -6.01 6.11 38.61
C ALA A 187 -7.37 6.82 38.67
N ALA A 188 -7.98 7.11 37.52
CA ALA A 188 -9.34 7.66 37.41
C ALA A 188 -10.43 6.62 37.12
N LEU A 189 -10.10 5.31 37.11
CA LEU A 189 -10.99 4.22 36.70
C LEU A 189 -11.55 4.40 35.28
N ARG A 190 -10.69 4.78 34.33
CA ARG A 190 -11.05 5.09 32.94
C ARG A 190 -10.26 4.28 31.91
N VAL A 191 -10.93 3.95 30.81
CA VAL A 191 -10.33 3.26 29.65
C VAL A 191 -10.60 4.10 28.41
N ASN A 192 -9.54 4.70 27.86
CA ASN A 192 -9.59 5.66 26.75
C ASN A 192 -9.59 4.90 25.40
N ILE A 193 -10.56 5.19 24.53
CA ILE A 193 -10.84 4.39 23.32
C ILE A 193 -11.23 5.22 22.08
N LEU A 194 -10.97 4.64 20.90
CA LEU A 194 -11.42 5.16 19.58
C LEU A 194 -12.40 4.19 18.90
N GLY A 195 -13.26 4.73 18.03
CA GLY A 195 -14.18 3.93 17.21
C GLY A 195 -15.48 3.54 17.91
N LEU A 196 -16.00 4.40 18.79
CA LEU A 196 -17.32 4.23 19.42
C LEU A 196 -18.46 4.43 18.41
N ASP A 197 -19.47 3.54 18.45
CA ASP A 197 -20.80 3.70 17.84
C ASP A 197 -21.92 3.75 18.88
N LEU A 198 -21.61 4.36 20.03
CA LEU A 198 -22.46 4.38 21.22
C LEU A 198 -22.63 5.81 21.73
N LEU A 199 -23.85 6.12 22.17
CA LEU A 199 -24.20 7.43 22.70
C LEU A 199 -23.56 7.68 24.08
N ASP A 200 -23.33 8.95 24.39
CA ASP A 200 -22.95 9.39 25.73
C ASP A 200 -23.97 8.88 26.77
N GLY A 201 -23.49 8.37 27.90
CA GLY A 201 -24.34 7.75 28.91
C GLY A 201 -24.70 6.28 28.68
N THR A 202 -24.28 5.64 27.58
CA THR A 202 -24.62 4.23 27.32
C THR A 202 -24.01 3.28 28.37
N PRO A 203 -24.82 2.43 29.06
CA PRO A 203 -24.33 1.43 30.00
C PRO A 203 -23.47 0.35 29.35
N VAL A 204 -22.32 0.05 29.97
CA VAL A 204 -21.44 -1.06 29.66
C VAL A 204 -21.73 -2.22 30.63
N LEU A 205 -21.93 -3.41 30.09
CA LEU A 205 -22.13 -4.64 30.85
C LEU A 205 -20.81 -5.39 31.09
N ASP A 206 -19.90 -5.37 30.11
CA ASP A 206 -18.68 -6.18 30.09
C ASP A 206 -17.66 -5.57 29.11
N ILE A 207 -16.37 -5.77 29.37
CA ILE A 207 -15.28 -5.51 28.41
C ILE A 207 -14.36 -6.72 28.32
N LYS A 208 -13.83 -7.00 27.13
CA LYS A 208 -12.86 -8.08 26.91
C LYS A 208 -11.75 -7.65 25.98
N PRO A 209 -10.51 -8.15 26.14
CA PRO A 209 -9.49 -8.00 25.11
C PRO A 209 -9.98 -8.60 23.79
N TYR A 210 -9.71 -7.92 22.68
CA TYR A 210 -9.81 -8.51 21.36
C TYR A 210 -8.57 -9.36 21.10
N VAL A 211 -8.73 -10.64 20.75
CA VAL A 211 -7.64 -11.60 20.62
C VAL A 211 -7.54 -12.08 19.17
N PRO A 212 -6.60 -11.53 18.35
CA PRO A 212 -6.64 -11.68 16.89
C PRO A 212 -6.68 -13.13 16.36
N TYR A 213 -6.06 -14.10 17.06
CA TYR A 213 -6.02 -15.49 16.58
C TYR A 213 -7.36 -16.24 16.72
N CYS A 214 -8.30 -15.74 17.53
CA CYS A 214 -9.63 -16.35 17.71
C CYS A 214 -10.81 -15.41 17.43
N ASP A 215 -10.56 -14.10 17.33
CA ASP A 215 -11.58 -13.09 17.07
C ASP A 215 -11.54 -12.54 15.62
N SER A 216 -10.50 -12.89 14.86
CA SER A 216 -10.35 -12.52 13.44
C SER A 216 -10.46 -13.73 12.53
N PHE A 217 -11.46 -13.72 11.66
CA PHE A 217 -11.65 -14.74 10.61
C PHE A 217 -11.81 -14.05 9.24
N PRO A 218 -10.73 -13.56 8.61
CA PRO A 218 -10.83 -12.72 7.40
C PRO A 218 -11.53 -13.37 6.20
N GLY A 219 -11.55 -14.72 6.12
CA GLY A 219 -12.26 -15.48 5.09
C GLY A 219 -13.72 -15.86 5.45
N ALA A 220 -14.28 -15.34 6.53
CA ALA A 220 -15.66 -15.65 6.94
C ALA A 220 -16.69 -14.84 6.12
N ARG A 221 -17.74 -15.52 5.63
CA ARG A 221 -18.86 -14.89 4.90
C ARG A 221 -19.71 -14.02 5.84
N ALA A 222 -19.95 -12.75 5.50
CA ALA A 222 -20.88 -11.88 6.24
C ALA A 222 -22.32 -11.93 5.68
N GLY A 223 -22.57 -12.73 4.64
CA GLY A 223 -23.88 -13.09 4.13
C GLY A 223 -24.50 -11.97 3.30
N TRP A 224 -25.60 -11.39 3.77
CA TRP A 224 -26.25 -10.31 3.02
C TRP A 224 -25.48 -8.99 3.03
N LEU A 225 -24.43 -8.88 3.85
CA LEU A 225 -23.48 -7.78 3.82
C LEU A 225 -22.52 -7.92 2.61
N ASP A 226 -22.15 -9.15 2.25
CA ASP A 226 -21.37 -9.47 1.04
C ASP A 226 -22.12 -9.03 -0.24
N GLU A 227 -23.48 -9.06 -0.21
CA GLU A 227 -24.35 -8.55 -1.30
C GLU A 227 -24.22 -7.03 -1.55
N LEU A 228 -23.64 -6.25 -0.62
CA LEU A 228 -23.74 -4.78 -0.65
C LEU A 228 -22.68 -4.07 -1.50
N GLU A 229 -21.48 -4.63 -1.65
CA GLU A 229 -20.36 -3.94 -2.33
C GLU A 229 -20.67 -3.58 -3.79
N ALA A 230 -21.58 -4.31 -4.44
CA ALA A 230 -21.97 -4.09 -5.83
C ALA A 230 -22.91 -2.88 -6.06
N ASN A 231 -23.64 -2.38 -5.03
CA ASN A 231 -24.71 -1.38 -5.23
C ASN A 231 -25.07 -0.49 -4.00
N GLY A 232 -24.47 -0.70 -2.83
CA GLY A 232 -25.00 -0.20 -1.55
C GLY A 232 -24.42 1.12 -1.03
N ARG A 233 -24.91 2.28 -1.48
CA ARG A 233 -24.85 3.51 -0.65
C ARG A 233 -25.81 3.39 0.54
N ASP A 234 -25.48 4.01 1.69
CA ASP A 234 -26.44 4.18 2.81
C ASP A 234 -27.60 5.04 2.32
N HIS A 235 -28.85 4.59 2.52
CA HIS A 235 -30.03 5.29 2.01
C HIS A 235 -30.50 6.43 2.93
N LEU A 236 -29.80 6.66 4.04
CA LEU A 236 -29.91 7.85 4.86
C LEU A 236 -28.72 8.77 4.56
N THR A 237 -28.86 9.63 3.55
CA THR A 237 -27.96 10.77 3.38
C THR A 237 -27.98 11.64 4.63
N TYR A 238 -26.86 11.72 5.33
CA TYR A 238 -26.69 12.60 6.48
C TYR A 238 -27.00 14.04 6.07
N TRP A 239 -27.92 14.69 6.78
CA TRP A 239 -28.04 16.15 6.73
C TRP A 239 -26.73 16.74 7.26
N ARG A 240 -26.10 17.61 6.46
CA ARG A 240 -25.04 18.47 6.98
C ARG A 240 -25.67 19.46 7.94
N TRP A 241 -25.29 19.41 9.20
CA TRP A 241 -25.64 20.46 10.15
C TRP A 241 -24.70 21.65 9.92
N GLU A 242 -25.16 22.63 9.15
CA GLU A 242 -24.65 24.00 9.33
C GLU A 242 -25.04 24.45 10.75
N VAL A 243 -24.15 25.18 11.43
CA VAL A 243 -24.27 25.44 12.86
C VAL A 243 -25.41 26.43 13.13
N ALA A 244 -26.61 25.91 13.41
CA ALA A 244 -27.70 26.70 13.94
C ALA A 244 -27.38 27.10 15.39
N HIS A 245 -26.97 28.36 15.59
CA HIS A 245 -26.89 28.94 16.93
C HIS A 245 -28.29 29.13 17.49
N GLU A 246 -28.53 28.68 18.72
CA GLU A 246 -29.60 29.21 19.56
C GLU A 246 -29.03 30.20 20.59
N ASN A 247 -29.63 31.39 20.62
CA ASN A 247 -29.70 32.30 21.77
C ASN A 247 -28.38 32.92 22.30
N ALA A 248 -27.87 33.92 21.57
CA ALA A 248 -27.14 35.05 22.17
C ALA A 248 -27.45 36.36 21.40
N GLU A 249 -28.15 37.31 22.03
CA GLU A 249 -28.55 38.59 21.43
C GLU A 249 -27.39 39.61 21.41
N TRP A 250 -26.69 39.76 20.27
CA TRP A 250 -25.69 40.84 20.08
C TRP A 250 -25.78 41.50 18.69
N PRO A 251 -25.45 42.81 18.57
CA PRO A 251 -25.96 43.66 17.50
C PRO A 251 -25.21 43.57 16.16
N GLY A 252 -25.95 43.83 15.06
CA GLY A 252 -25.60 43.50 13.67
C GLY A 252 -24.41 44.20 13.00
N CYS A 253 -23.48 44.81 13.74
CA CYS A 253 -22.28 45.43 13.14
C CYS A 253 -21.20 44.41 12.77
N LEU A 254 -21.04 43.33 13.55
CA LEU A 254 -19.94 42.36 13.36
C LEU A 254 -20.12 41.47 12.13
N VAL A 255 -21.36 41.09 11.81
CA VAL A 255 -21.70 40.24 10.66
C VAL A 255 -21.31 40.91 9.33
N PHE A 256 -21.48 42.23 9.22
CA PHE A 256 -21.10 42.97 8.02
C PHE A 256 -19.58 42.97 7.78
N ALA A 257 -18.79 43.10 8.87
CA ALA A 257 -17.34 43.03 8.80
C ALA A 257 -16.84 41.61 8.45
N LEU A 258 -17.46 40.57 9.02
CA LEU A 258 -17.11 39.17 8.72
C LEU A 258 -17.54 38.74 7.30
N ALA A 259 -18.70 39.20 6.81
CA ALA A 259 -19.12 38.98 5.42
C ALA A 259 -18.18 39.67 4.42
N MET A 260 -17.81 40.93 4.67
CA MET A 260 -16.79 41.63 3.88
C MET A 260 -15.43 40.94 3.96
N GLY A 261 -15.04 40.43 5.13
CA GLY A 261 -13.82 39.64 5.31
C GLY A 261 -13.83 38.32 4.53
N ALA A 262 -14.93 37.57 4.56
CA ALA A 262 -15.07 36.32 3.82
C ALA A 262 -15.11 36.55 2.30
N VAL A 263 -15.83 37.58 1.83
CA VAL A 263 -15.83 37.98 0.41
C VAL A 263 -14.45 38.48 -0.01
N ALA A 264 -13.76 39.27 0.82
CA ALA A 264 -12.38 39.69 0.55
C ALA A 264 -11.43 38.49 0.48
N VAL A 265 -11.51 37.52 1.40
CA VAL A 265 -10.70 36.30 1.37
C VAL A 265 -11.02 35.45 0.13
N LEU A 266 -12.28 35.31 -0.27
CA LEU A 266 -12.67 34.58 -1.48
C LEU A 266 -12.26 35.29 -2.77
N VAL A 267 -12.42 36.61 -2.86
CA VAL A 267 -11.99 37.42 -4.02
C VAL A 267 -10.47 37.47 -4.09
N PHE A 268 -9.76 37.59 -2.96
CA PHE A 268 -8.30 37.54 -2.92
C PHE A 268 -7.81 36.14 -3.28
N ALA A 269 -8.41 35.07 -2.75
CA ALA A 269 -8.09 33.70 -3.14
C ALA A 269 -8.38 33.43 -4.62
N PHE A 270 -9.45 34.00 -5.19
CA PHE A 270 -9.79 33.87 -6.60
C PHE A 270 -8.81 34.64 -7.52
N LEU A 271 -8.49 35.90 -7.19
CA LEU A 271 -7.46 36.69 -7.88
C LEU A 271 -6.06 36.08 -7.73
N PHE A 272 -5.77 35.49 -6.57
CA PHE A 272 -4.52 34.80 -6.29
C PHE A 272 -4.43 33.48 -7.06
N LEU A 273 -5.52 32.71 -7.16
CA LEU A 273 -5.64 31.58 -8.09
C LEU A 273 -5.42 32.06 -9.53
N LEU A 274 -5.99 33.20 -9.92
CA LEU A 274 -5.78 33.79 -11.24
C LEU A 274 -4.28 34.06 -11.49
N VAL A 275 -3.58 34.69 -10.56
CA VAL A 275 -2.12 34.90 -10.67
C VAL A 275 -1.35 33.58 -10.70
N VAL A 276 -1.67 32.61 -9.84
CA VAL A 276 -0.96 31.32 -9.76
C VAL A 276 -1.18 30.41 -10.97
N LEU A 277 -2.41 30.36 -11.50
CA LEU A 277 -2.82 29.48 -12.60
C LEU A 277 -2.60 30.11 -13.98
N VAL A 278 -2.73 31.44 -14.09
CA VAL A 278 -2.73 32.14 -15.39
C VAL A 278 -1.38 32.79 -15.66
N SER A 279 -0.60 33.23 -14.66
CA SER A 279 0.76 33.78 -14.89
C SER A 279 1.73 32.80 -15.59
N PRO A 280 1.74 31.47 -15.28
CA PRO A 280 2.55 30.49 -16.02
C PRO A 280 2.07 30.21 -17.46
N ARG A 281 0.88 30.69 -17.83
CA ARG A 281 0.29 30.61 -19.18
C ARG A 281 0.40 31.94 -19.94
N LEU A 282 0.47 33.06 -19.24
CA LEU A 282 0.80 34.41 -19.75
C LEU A 282 2.31 34.68 -19.83
N GLY A 283 3.15 33.63 -19.87
CA GLY A 283 4.59 33.75 -20.07
C GLY A 283 5.39 34.39 -18.91
N CYS A 284 4.82 34.51 -17.71
CA CYS A 284 5.44 35.21 -16.58
C CYS A 284 5.83 34.30 -15.39
N PRO A 285 6.55 33.17 -15.57
CA PRO A 285 6.82 32.22 -14.49
C PRO A 285 7.64 32.81 -13.33
N GLY A 286 8.45 33.85 -13.59
CA GLY A 286 9.27 34.52 -12.57
C GLY A 286 8.46 35.12 -11.43
N LEU A 287 7.25 35.62 -11.70
CA LEU A 287 6.35 36.17 -10.68
C LEU A 287 5.82 35.06 -9.76
N SER A 288 5.39 33.93 -10.34
CA SER A 288 4.95 32.76 -9.57
C SER A 288 6.09 32.17 -8.74
N SER A 289 7.31 32.14 -9.27
CA SER A 289 8.49 31.62 -8.55
C SER A 289 8.87 32.51 -7.36
N ARG A 290 8.91 33.85 -7.52
CA ARG A 290 9.18 34.78 -6.41
C ARG A 290 8.14 34.72 -5.28
N LEU A 291 6.87 34.59 -5.64
CA LEU A 291 5.79 34.35 -4.68
C LEU A 291 5.98 33.03 -3.91
N GLN A 292 6.37 31.96 -4.61
CA GLN A 292 6.63 30.67 -3.99
C GLN A 292 7.86 30.66 -3.07
N ILE A 293 8.90 31.45 -3.38
CA ILE A 293 10.05 31.63 -2.48
C ILE A 293 9.56 32.11 -1.10
N GLY A 294 8.89 33.25 -1.02
CA GLY A 294 8.45 33.82 0.27
C GLY A 294 7.51 32.90 1.08
N LEU A 295 6.65 32.13 0.40
CA LEU A 295 5.77 31.15 1.07
C LEU A 295 6.54 29.93 1.59
N LEU A 296 7.60 29.49 0.90
CA LEU A 296 8.44 28.35 1.31
C LEU A 296 9.45 28.74 2.40
N GLN A 297 9.91 30.00 2.45
CA GLN A 297 10.74 30.51 3.56
C GLN A 297 9.95 30.65 4.87
N HIS A 298 8.62 30.80 4.79
CA HIS A 298 7.75 31.00 5.95
C HIS A 298 6.60 29.98 5.97
N PRO A 299 6.87 28.68 6.21
CA PRO A 299 5.86 27.61 6.17
C PRO A 299 4.81 27.73 7.28
N ASP A 300 5.10 28.46 8.36
CA ASP A 300 4.18 28.65 9.49
C ASP A 300 3.14 29.75 9.27
N TRP A 301 3.29 30.60 8.25
CA TRP A 301 2.30 31.61 7.93
C TRP A 301 0.98 30.94 7.49
N PRO A 302 -0.19 31.39 7.99
CA PRO A 302 -1.50 30.85 7.57
C PRO A 302 -1.69 30.90 6.04
N LEU A 303 -1.17 31.94 5.38
CA LEU A 303 -1.17 32.07 3.93
C LEU A 303 -0.40 30.92 3.26
N SER A 304 0.81 30.60 3.71
CA SER A 304 1.63 29.51 3.17
C SER A 304 0.96 28.14 3.34
N ARG A 305 0.41 27.88 4.54
CA ARG A 305 -0.34 26.64 4.84
C ARG A 305 -1.60 26.49 3.97
N MET A 306 -2.33 27.58 3.73
CA MET A 306 -3.50 27.60 2.85
C MET A 306 -3.13 27.44 1.37
N VAL A 307 -2.08 28.11 0.90
CA VAL A 307 -1.77 28.29 -0.53
C VAL A 307 -0.93 27.17 -1.13
N LEU A 308 0.13 26.72 -0.45
CA LEU A 308 1.09 25.77 -1.03
C LEU A 308 0.45 24.43 -1.49
N PRO A 309 -0.59 23.88 -0.84
CA PRO A 309 -1.32 22.73 -1.35
C PRO A 309 -1.97 22.98 -2.73
N TRP A 310 -2.63 24.13 -2.92
CA TRP A 310 -3.28 24.48 -4.19
C TRP A 310 -2.27 24.75 -5.30
N ILE A 311 -1.16 25.43 -4.99
CA ILE A 311 -0.04 25.60 -5.95
C ILE A 311 0.47 24.23 -6.42
N ARG A 312 0.60 23.26 -5.50
CA ARG A 312 1.07 21.90 -5.82
C ARG A 312 0.11 21.12 -6.70
N VAL A 313 -1.20 21.16 -6.43
CA VAL A 313 -2.20 20.51 -7.29
C VAL A 313 -2.26 21.18 -8.67
N ALA A 314 -2.17 22.51 -8.72
CA ALA A 314 -2.22 23.30 -9.95
C ALA A 314 -1.01 23.07 -10.87
N GLN A 315 0.20 23.09 -10.31
CA GLN A 315 1.46 23.10 -11.07
C GLN A 315 2.21 21.76 -11.04
N GLY A 316 1.84 20.82 -10.15
CA GLY A 316 2.54 19.52 -10.02
C GLY A 316 2.43 18.65 -11.28
N MET A 317 1.30 18.70 -11.99
CA MET A 317 1.13 18.03 -13.28
C MET A 317 2.06 18.59 -14.37
N GLU A 318 2.43 19.88 -14.29
CA GLU A 318 3.36 20.50 -15.24
C GLU A 318 4.82 20.06 -15.00
N LEU A 319 5.17 19.62 -13.79
CA LEU A 319 6.50 19.07 -13.49
C LEU A 319 6.69 17.63 -13.99
N CYS A 320 5.59 16.93 -14.27
CA CYS A 320 5.62 15.65 -14.98
C CYS A 320 5.86 15.81 -16.49
N ASN A 321 5.96 17.03 -17.00
CA ASN A 321 6.33 17.31 -18.38
C ASN A 321 7.79 17.78 -18.43
N ASP A 322 8.68 16.85 -18.76
CA ASP A 322 10.11 17.05 -18.96
C ASP A 322 10.46 18.37 -19.67
N ALA A 323 9.91 18.60 -20.86
CA ALA A 323 10.16 19.81 -21.64
C ALA A 323 9.68 21.12 -20.95
N ARG A 324 8.70 21.05 -20.03
CA ARG A 324 8.28 22.20 -19.19
C ARG A 324 9.26 22.46 -18.05
N CYS A 325 9.81 21.44 -17.41
CA CYS A 325 10.92 21.58 -16.45
C CYS A 325 12.13 22.26 -17.12
N TYR A 326 12.47 21.85 -18.34
CA TYR A 326 13.52 22.49 -19.12
C TYR A 326 13.22 23.96 -19.46
N ARG A 327 12.01 24.29 -19.94
CA ARG A 327 11.60 25.69 -20.17
C ARG A 327 11.64 26.54 -18.89
N LEU A 328 11.36 25.94 -17.71
CA LEU A 328 11.49 26.63 -16.43
C LEU A 328 12.97 26.91 -16.08
N ARG A 329 13.88 25.94 -16.31
CA ARG A 329 15.34 26.13 -16.15
C ARG A 329 15.86 27.30 -16.99
N GLU A 330 15.54 27.33 -18.28
CA GLU A 330 16.00 28.40 -19.20
C GLU A 330 15.43 29.79 -18.81
N THR A 331 14.26 29.86 -18.17
CA THR A 331 13.59 31.13 -17.82
C THR A 331 13.92 31.63 -16.40
N LEU A 332 14.23 30.72 -15.47
CA LEU A 332 14.39 31.02 -14.03
C LEU A 332 15.82 30.80 -13.52
N GLY A 333 16.69 30.18 -14.32
CA GLY A 333 18.03 29.73 -13.96
C GLY A 333 18.05 28.27 -13.51
N ASN A 334 19.27 27.75 -13.25
CA ASN A 334 19.48 26.35 -12.85
C ASN A 334 18.66 25.92 -11.62
N ASN A 335 18.32 26.84 -10.70
CA ASN A 335 17.56 26.56 -9.49
C ASN A 335 16.36 27.51 -9.39
N TYR A 336 15.16 26.98 -9.09
CA TYR A 336 13.92 27.74 -9.11
C TYR A 336 12.81 27.17 -8.20
N CYS A 337 11.89 27.99 -7.70
CA CYS A 337 10.70 27.51 -6.98
C CYS A 337 9.52 27.29 -7.96
N TYR A 338 8.88 26.11 -7.89
CA TYR A 338 7.67 25.76 -8.65
C TYR A 338 6.87 24.65 -7.96
N ALA A 339 5.54 24.59 -8.18
CA ALA A 339 4.62 23.62 -7.56
C ALA A 339 4.71 23.47 -6.02
N GLY A 340 5.11 24.54 -5.32
CA GLY A 340 5.31 24.54 -3.87
C GLY A 340 6.48 23.64 -3.44
N MET A 341 7.58 23.68 -4.21
CA MET A 341 8.85 22.99 -4.02
C MET A 341 10.03 23.85 -4.54
N VAL A 342 11.25 23.56 -4.10
CA VAL A 342 12.51 24.11 -4.64
C VAL A 342 13.11 23.12 -5.64
N SER A 343 13.34 23.51 -6.88
CA SER A 343 13.98 22.69 -7.91
C SER A 343 15.47 22.98 -8.01
N ILE A 344 16.30 21.93 -8.13
CA ILE A 344 17.77 22.04 -8.26
C ILE A 344 18.25 21.40 -9.57
N GLY A 345 18.86 22.17 -10.47
CA GLY A 345 19.03 21.77 -11.87
C GLY A 345 20.47 21.67 -12.39
N ASN A 346 21.48 21.83 -11.54
CA ASN A 346 22.88 21.55 -11.89
C ASN A 346 23.29 20.14 -11.42
N TYR A 347 24.09 19.44 -12.24
CA TYR A 347 24.51 18.06 -11.99
C TYR A 347 25.07 17.84 -10.58
N LYS A 348 25.96 18.71 -10.10
CA LYS A 348 26.62 18.56 -8.78
C LYS A 348 25.64 18.72 -7.62
N MET A 349 24.62 19.57 -7.78
CA MET A 349 23.56 19.72 -6.78
C MET A 349 22.63 18.50 -6.76
N VAL A 350 22.34 17.93 -7.94
CA VAL A 350 21.56 16.70 -8.07
C VAL A 350 22.32 15.47 -7.54
N GLU A 351 23.63 15.37 -7.78
CA GLU A 351 24.52 14.34 -7.22
C GLU A 351 24.61 14.44 -5.69
N ALA A 352 24.93 15.63 -5.15
CA ALA A 352 24.98 15.88 -3.71
C ALA A 352 23.62 15.63 -3.03
N ALA A 353 22.51 15.93 -3.72
CA ALA A 353 21.21 15.48 -3.30
C ALA A 353 21.14 13.94 -3.30
N LEU A 354 21.29 13.23 -4.42
CA LEU A 354 21.12 11.77 -4.47
C LEU A 354 21.96 10.97 -3.44
N THR A 355 23.13 11.49 -3.07
CA THR A 355 24.10 10.87 -2.14
C THR A 355 23.90 11.22 -0.66
N SER A 356 23.11 12.25 -0.33
CA SER A 356 22.89 12.68 1.07
C SER A 356 21.96 11.75 1.88
N GLY A 357 22.14 11.74 3.21
CA GLY A 357 21.24 11.07 4.16
C GLY A 357 19.86 11.72 4.16
N GLN A 358 18.80 10.93 4.02
CA GLN A 358 17.54 11.44 3.46
C GLN A 358 16.26 10.88 4.03
N THR A 359 15.20 11.69 3.84
CA THR A 359 13.78 11.38 3.99
C THR A 359 13.08 11.63 2.65
N ARG A 360 12.95 10.59 1.83
CA ARG A 360 12.27 10.68 0.53
C ARG A 360 10.77 10.44 0.70
N THR A 361 9.98 11.50 0.74
CA THR A 361 8.52 11.39 0.77
C THR A 361 7.85 12.53 0.01
N THR A 362 6.64 12.29 -0.51
CA THR A 362 5.71 13.35 -0.94
C THR A 362 4.88 13.88 0.23
N LEU A 363 4.99 13.29 1.43
CA LEU A 363 4.35 13.65 2.69
C LEU A 363 5.21 13.07 3.84
N LEU A 364 5.73 13.91 4.73
CA LEU A 364 6.40 13.45 5.97
C LEU A 364 5.43 12.56 6.76
N GLY A 365 5.84 11.33 7.08
CA GLY A 365 5.06 10.39 7.89
C GLY A 365 3.89 9.66 7.22
N ALA A 366 3.73 9.71 5.88
CA ALA A 366 2.64 9.01 5.20
C ALA A 366 3.14 7.92 4.24
N GLN A 367 2.87 6.65 4.55
CA GLN A 367 3.09 5.52 3.63
C GLN A 367 1.89 5.33 2.68
N PRO A 368 2.11 5.05 1.38
CA PRO A 368 1.05 4.60 0.47
C PRO A 368 0.64 3.14 0.73
N LEU A 369 1.44 2.39 1.50
CA LEU A 369 1.22 1.00 1.90
C LEU A 369 0.70 0.86 3.34
N ALA A 370 -0.12 1.81 3.81
CA ALA A 370 -0.68 1.88 5.18
C ALA A 370 -1.58 0.70 5.63
N ASN A 371 -1.59 -0.43 4.89
CA ASN A 371 -2.33 -1.65 5.16
C ASN A 371 -1.42 -2.91 5.19
N LEU A 372 -0.12 -2.75 5.46
CA LEU A 372 0.75 -3.87 5.86
C LEU A 372 0.53 -4.17 7.35
N PRO A 373 0.10 -5.39 7.73
CA PRO A 373 -0.04 -5.75 9.13
C PRO A 373 1.35 -5.91 9.79
N ALA A 374 1.49 -5.37 11.01
CA ALA A 374 2.63 -5.56 11.91
C ALA A 374 4.01 -5.08 11.39
N VAL A 375 4.12 -3.84 10.91
CA VAL A 375 5.41 -3.25 10.49
C VAL A 375 5.68 -1.85 11.06
N ASP A 376 6.47 -1.77 12.14
CA ASP A 376 7.09 -0.52 12.64
C ASP A 376 8.30 -0.07 11.78
N ARG A 377 8.20 -0.17 10.45
CA ARG A 377 9.32 0.07 9.52
C ARG A 377 8.84 0.61 8.18
N ASP A 378 9.58 1.58 7.65
CA ASP A 378 9.46 1.99 6.25
C ASP A 378 10.16 0.95 5.37
N ILE A 379 9.39 0.08 4.69
CA ILE A 379 9.94 -0.94 3.77
C ILE A 379 9.94 -0.48 2.32
N PHE A 380 9.16 0.55 1.96
CA PHE A 380 8.97 0.90 0.55
C PHE A 380 10.27 1.49 -0.05
N LEU A 381 10.71 0.95 -1.19
CA LEU A 381 12.00 1.26 -1.83
C LEU A 381 12.27 2.77 -2.02
N LEU A 382 11.22 3.56 -2.20
CA LEU A 382 11.26 5.00 -2.45
C LEU A 382 11.01 5.85 -1.19
N GLN A 383 10.60 5.26 -0.07
CA GLN A 383 10.36 5.93 1.21
C GLN A 383 11.27 5.38 2.29
N LEU A 384 12.36 6.09 2.55
CA LEU A 384 13.34 5.77 3.58
C LEU A 384 13.83 7.06 4.20
N ALA A 385 13.87 7.11 5.54
CA ALA A 385 13.99 8.31 6.35
C ALA A 385 14.93 8.11 7.55
N ASN A 386 16.01 8.91 7.64
CA ASN A 386 17.06 8.91 8.69
C ASN A 386 18.33 8.06 8.44
N LEU A 387 19.36 8.38 9.24
CA LEU A 387 20.78 8.07 8.99
C LEU A 387 21.16 6.58 9.09
N ASP A 388 20.44 5.79 9.90
CA ASP A 388 20.73 4.34 10.10
C ASP A 388 20.04 3.43 9.05
N ILE A 389 19.18 4.03 8.21
CA ILE A 389 18.27 3.29 7.31
C ILE A 389 18.94 2.78 6.02
N ASN A 390 20.14 3.24 5.67
CA ASN A 390 20.92 2.63 4.59
C ASN A 390 21.08 1.11 4.82
N SER A 391 21.29 0.71 6.08
CA SER A 391 21.36 -0.70 6.47
C SER A 391 20.06 -1.48 6.22
N LEU A 392 18.87 -0.85 6.29
CA LEU A 392 17.59 -1.48 5.92
C LEU A 392 17.44 -1.62 4.41
N HIS A 393 17.85 -0.60 3.65
CA HIS A 393 17.79 -0.63 2.17
C HIS A 393 18.72 -1.70 1.59
N GLU A 394 19.94 -1.79 2.12
CA GLU A 394 20.92 -2.82 1.75
C GLU A 394 20.42 -4.23 2.06
N ARG A 395 19.79 -4.43 3.24
CA ARG A 395 19.15 -5.71 3.60
C ARG A 395 17.94 -6.04 2.72
N PHE A 396 17.13 -5.05 2.32
CA PHE A 396 16.09 -5.25 1.30
C PHE A 396 16.69 -5.67 -0.05
N ILE A 397 17.68 -4.92 -0.56
CA ILE A 397 18.31 -5.20 -1.86
C ILE A 397 18.96 -6.59 -1.85
N ALA A 398 19.61 -6.98 -0.75
CA ALA A 398 20.15 -8.32 -0.59
C ALA A 398 19.06 -9.40 -0.65
N CYS A 399 17.93 -9.21 0.04
CA CYS A 399 16.80 -10.13 0.01
C CYS A 399 16.17 -10.24 -1.39
N PHE A 400 15.86 -9.10 -2.01
CA PHE A 400 15.26 -9.04 -3.35
C PHE A 400 16.17 -9.68 -4.39
N LYS A 401 17.47 -9.36 -4.38
CA LYS A 401 18.44 -10.00 -5.30
C LYS A 401 18.57 -11.50 -5.04
N HIS A 402 18.58 -11.96 -3.78
CA HIS A 402 18.72 -13.37 -3.45
C HIS A 402 17.59 -14.25 -4.02
N TYR A 403 16.34 -13.76 -3.97
CA TYR A 403 15.17 -14.52 -4.42
C TYR A 403 14.77 -14.25 -5.88
N MET A 404 14.83 -13.00 -6.34
CA MET A 404 14.38 -12.63 -7.70
C MET A 404 15.44 -12.88 -8.78
N PHE A 405 16.71 -12.93 -8.40
CA PHE A 405 17.86 -13.23 -9.27
C PHE A 405 18.62 -14.49 -8.78
N CYS A 406 17.86 -15.47 -8.30
CA CYS A 406 18.34 -16.78 -7.86
C CYS A 406 18.85 -17.65 -9.04
N GLU A 407 19.37 -18.84 -8.75
CA GLU A 407 19.78 -19.82 -9.78
C GLU A 407 18.64 -20.13 -10.76
N GLY A 408 17.41 -20.30 -10.25
CA GLY A 408 16.21 -20.48 -11.06
C GLY A 408 15.85 -19.29 -11.97
N PHE A 409 16.33 -18.06 -11.71
CA PHE A 409 16.19 -16.96 -12.66
C PHE A 409 17.06 -17.21 -13.90
N ALA A 410 18.30 -17.68 -13.73
CA ALA A 410 19.20 -18.00 -14.84
C ALA A 410 18.69 -19.19 -15.68
N GLU A 411 18.14 -20.22 -15.02
CA GLU A 411 17.47 -21.34 -15.69
C GLU A 411 16.27 -20.86 -16.53
N ARG A 412 15.40 -20.01 -15.95
CA ARG A 412 14.22 -19.48 -16.66
C ARG A 412 14.60 -18.54 -17.79
N MET A 413 15.67 -17.74 -17.65
CA MET A 413 16.24 -16.91 -18.73
C MET A 413 16.68 -17.75 -19.94
N SER A 414 17.18 -18.98 -19.70
CA SER A 414 17.70 -19.90 -20.72
C SER A 414 16.68 -20.93 -21.22
N SER A 415 15.43 -20.88 -20.76
CA SER A 415 14.42 -21.91 -21.05
C SER A 415 13.75 -21.73 -22.42
N GLU A 416 13.18 -22.82 -22.95
CA GLU A 416 12.38 -22.78 -24.18
C GLU A 416 11.12 -21.91 -24.05
N LYS A 417 10.56 -21.73 -22.83
CA LYS A 417 9.48 -20.76 -22.60
C LYS A 417 9.97 -19.33 -22.83
N ALA A 418 11.13 -18.95 -22.31
CA ALA A 418 11.74 -17.65 -22.57
C ALA A 418 12.12 -17.49 -24.06
N ALA A 419 12.77 -18.48 -24.67
CA ALA A 419 13.16 -18.45 -26.09
C ALA A 419 11.95 -18.33 -27.04
N ARG A 420 10.78 -18.83 -26.64
CA ARG A 420 9.52 -18.65 -27.38
C ARG A 420 8.93 -17.25 -27.24
N LEU A 421 8.99 -16.63 -26.05
CA LEU A 421 8.58 -15.22 -25.88
C LEU A 421 9.41 -14.28 -26.76
N TRP A 422 10.73 -14.48 -26.85
CA TRP A 422 11.59 -13.71 -27.76
C TRP A 422 11.24 -13.91 -29.24
N ARG A 423 10.88 -15.13 -29.66
CA ARG A 423 10.38 -15.40 -31.03
C ARG A 423 9.02 -14.77 -31.30
N GLN A 424 8.13 -14.71 -30.30
CA GLN A 424 6.84 -14.03 -30.44
C GLN A 424 7.05 -12.52 -30.62
N LEU A 425 7.89 -11.88 -29.80
CA LEU A 425 8.23 -10.46 -29.96
C LEU A 425 8.76 -10.12 -31.36
N ALA A 426 9.64 -10.99 -31.91
CA ALA A 426 10.16 -10.85 -33.27
C ALA A 426 9.06 -10.97 -34.34
N GLN A 427 8.12 -11.89 -34.18
CA GLN A 427 6.99 -12.10 -35.09
C GLN A 427 5.95 -10.98 -34.99
N ASP A 428 5.71 -10.45 -33.78
CA ASP A 428 4.85 -9.30 -33.53
C ASP A 428 5.41 -8.06 -34.23
N TYR A 429 6.72 -7.78 -34.08
CA TYR A 429 7.38 -6.66 -34.80
C TYR A 429 7.36 -6.81 -36.33
N LYS A 430 7.28 -8.06 -36.83
CA LYS A 430 7.16 -8.35 -38.26
C LYS A 430 5.75 -8.12 -38.81
N THR A 431 4.71 -8.22 -37.98
CA THR A 431 3.30 -8.29 -38.42
C THR A 431 2.42 -7.13 -37.95
N MET A 432 2.77 -6.48 -36.83
CA MET A 432 2.01 -5.38 -36.26
C MET A 432 2.45 -4.02 -36.86
N PRO A 433 1.53 -3.02 -36.91
CA PRO A 433 1.89 -1.64 -37.19
C PRO A 433 2.97 -1.09 -36.23
N ARG A 434 3.85 -0.22 -36.76
CA ARG A 434 5.03 0.30 -36.06
C ARG A 434 5.15 1.82 -36.20
N GLY A 435 5.50 2.46 -35.10
CA GLY A 435 5.69 3.91 -34.98
C GLY A 435 5.34 4.37 -33.55
N PRO A 436 5.39 5.68 -33.27
CA PRO A 436 4.80 6.24 -32.06
C PRO A 436 3.30 5.90 -32.00
N GLU A 437 2.80 5.59 -30.79
CA GLU A 437 1.39 5.22 -30.50
C GLU A 437 0.87 3.93 -31.19
N GLU A 438 1.58 3.40 -32.20
CA GLU A 438 1.19 2.23 -32.97
C GLU A 438 1.26 0.91 -32.20
N LYS A 439 0.41 -0.05 -32.63
CA LYS A 439 0.06 -1.26 -31.85
C LYS A 439 1.24 -2.09 -31.35
N PHE A 440 2.35 -2.20 -32.08
CA PHE A 440 3.51 -2.95 -31.59
C PHE A 440 4.04 -2.40 -30.24
N HIS A 441 3.93 -1.09 -30.02
CA HIS A 441 4.38 -0.43 -28.80
C HIS A 441 3.25 -0.27 -27.76
N THR A 442 1.98 -0.23 -28.18
CA THR A 442 0.83 0.12 -27.32
C THR A 442 -0.16 -0.99 -27.00
N ALA A 443 -0.03 -2.18 -27.59
CA ALA A 443 -0.88 -3.33 -27.23
C ALA A 443 -0.54 -3.86 -25.82
N ASP A 444 -1.56 -4.13 -25.02
CA ASP A 444 -1.41 -4.59 -23.64
C ASP A 444 -0.91 -6.04 -23.53
N ASP A 445 -1.44 -6.91 -24.40
CA ASP A 445 -1.34 -8.37 -24.31
C ASP A 445 -0.31 -8.99 -25.29
N ALA A 446 0.14 -8.19 -26.26
CA ALA A 446 1.03 -8.53 -27.36
C ALA A 446 2.10 -7.43 -27.58
N GLY A 447 2.98 -7.61 -28.57
CA GLY A 447 4.02 -6.64 -28.90
C GLY A 447 5.00 -6.41 -27.76
N LEU A 448 5.60 -5.22 -27.69
CA LEU A 448 6.66 -4.90 -26.75
C LEU A 448 6.22 -4.90 -25.28
N GLN A 449 5.01 -4.38 -25.02
CA GLN A 449 4.45 -4.23 -23.67
C GLN A 449 3.95 -5.57 -23.12
N GLY A 450 3.14 -6.30 -23.89
CA GLY A 450 2.75 -7.66 -23.55
C GLY A 450 3.94 -8.62 -23.39
N PHE A 451 4.97 -8.48 -24.22
CA PHE A 451 6.23 -9.22 -24.07
C PHE A 451 6.92 -8.93 -22.73
N LEU A 452 7.18 -7.67 -22.37
CA LEU A 452 7.93 -7.34 -21.15
C LEU A 452 7.20 -7.79 -19.88
N ILE A 453 5.87 -7.69 -19.86
CA ILE A 453 5.03 -8.16 -18.75
C ILE A 453 5.16 -9.68 -18.61
N ARG A 454 4.92 -10.45 -19.68
CA ARG A 454 5.08 -11.92 -19.67
C ARG A 454 6.51 -12.35 -19.33
N TYR A 455 7.51 -11.66 -19.87
CA TYR A 455 8.91 -12.03 -19.74
C TYR A 455 9.40 -11.85 -18.31
N PHE A 456 9.25 -10.66 -17.71
CA PHE A 456 9.76 -10.43 -16.36
C PHE A 456 9.01 -11.24 -15.28
N PHE A 457 7.69 -11.39 -15.37
CA PHE A 457 6.96 -12.26 -14.43
C PHE A 457 7.35 -13.74 -14.60
N TYR A 458 7.70 -14.19 -15.80
CA TYR A 458 8.27 -15.53 -15.98
C TYR A 458 9.70 -15.64 -15.44
N VAL A 459 10.66 -14.83 -15.89
CA VAL A 459 12.07 -15.07 -15.54
C VAL A 459 12.37 -14.73 -14.08
N MET A 460 11.87 -13.61 -13.54
CA MET A 460 12.15 -13.21 -12.15
C MET A 460 11.29 -13.97 -11.13
N ILE A 461 9.97 -14.08 -11.35
CA ILE A 461 9.04 -14.70 -10.38
C ILE A 461 8.80 -16.19 -10.64
N GLY A 462 8.84 -16.63 -11.90
CA GLY A 462 8.49 -18.01 -12.28
C GLY A 462 7.00 -18.25 -12.51
N LEU A 463 6.19 -17.20 -12.64
CA LEU A 463 4.77 -17.36 -13.01
C LEU A 463 4.66 -17.76 -14.48
N ASP A 464 3.67 -18.60 -14.83
CA ASP A 464 3.57 -19.14 -16.19
C ASP A 464 3.09 -18.06 -17.19
N PRO A 465 3.88 -17.69 -18.22
CA PRO A 465 3.51 -16.63 -19.16
C PRO A 465 2.34 -17.00 -20.08
N GLU A 466 1.84 -18.24 -19.98
CA GLU A 466 0.71 -18.80 -20.75
C GLU A 466 -0.58 -18.97 -19.92
N ASP A 467 -0.55 -18.74 -18.60
CA ASP A 467 -1.76 -18.79 -17.75
C ASP A 467 -2.71 -17.65 -18.13
N PRO A 468 -3.91 -17.91 -18.70
CA PRO A 468 -4.81 -16.86 -19.14
C PRO A 468 -5.43 -16.08 -17.97
N GLU A 469 -5.65 -16.72 -16.82
CA GLU A 469 -6.27 -16.11 -15.63
C GLU A 469 -5.28 -15.15 -14.96
N LEU A 470 -4.00 -15.55 -14.86
CA LEU A 470 -2.91 -14.66 -14.46
C LEU A 470 -2.81 -13.44 -15.38
N MET A 471 -2.94 -13.63 -16.70
CA MET A 471 -2.78 -12.57 -17.69
C MET A 471 -3.95 -11.59 -17.70
N GLU A 472 -5.18 -12.06 -17.49
CA GLU A 472 -6.37 -11.23 -17.29
C GLU A 472 -6.21 -10.29 -16.07
N THR A 473 -5.53 -10.74 -15.01
CA THR A 473 -5.23 -9.91 -13.83
C THR A 473 -3.96 -9.06 -14.00
N LEU A 474 -2.92 -9.55 -14.68
CA LEU A 474 -1.64 -8.83 -14.86
C LEU A 474 -1.77 -7.64 -15.82
N PHE A 475 -2.34 -7.81 -17.02
CA PHE A 475 -2.30 -6.75 -18.03
C PHE A 475 -2.99 -5.45 -17.57
N PRO A 476 -4.23 -5.47 -17.03
CA PRO A 476 -4.88 -4.23 -16.56
C PRO A 476 -4.14 -3.54 -15.40
N LEU A 477 -3.44 -4.29 -14.55
CA LEU A 477 -2.66 -3.71 -13.46
C LEU A 477 -1.32 -3.13 -13.93
N MET A 478 -0.65 -3.78 -14.88
CA MET A 478 0.70 -3.40 -15.34
C MET A 478 0.66 -2.35 -16.46
N SER A 479 -0.28 -2.46 -17.39
CA SER A 479 -0.51 -1.48 -18.46
C SER A 479 -1.22 -0.21 -18.00
N GLY A 480 -2.07 -0.30 -16.96
CA GLY A 480 -2.98 0.77 -16.62
C GLY A 480 -2.25 2.04 -16.17
N ASP A 481 -2.37 3.11 -16.97
CA ASP A 481 -1.97 4.46 -16.58
C ASP A 481 -2.64 4.84 -15.25
N ILE A 482 -1.83 5.07 -14.22
CA ILE A 482 -2.22 5.98 -13.14
C ILE A 482 -1.65 7.34 -13.55
N PRO A 483 -2.50 8.31 -13.95
CA PRO A 483 -2.06 9.69 -14.07
C PRO A 483 -1.32 10.09 -12.79
N ILE A 484 -0.10 10.61 -12.89
CA ILE A 484 0.67 11.04 -11.70
C ILE A 484 -0.11 12.11 -10.90
N ALA A 485 -1.03 12.82 -11.56
CA ALA A 485 -2.07 13.64 -10.94
C ALA A 485 -2.86 12.93 -9.81
N LEU A 486 -3.20 11.65 -9.93
CA LEU A 486 -3.87 10.87 -8.87
C LEU A 486 -2.97 10.62 -7.66
N ALA A 487 -1.64 10.56 -7.83
CA ALA A 487 -0.69 10.52 -6.72
C ALA A 487 -0.54 11.90 -6.04
N TYR A 488 -0.71 13.00 -6.77
CA TYR A 488 -0.86 14.34 -6.17
C TYR A 488 -2.22 14.57 -5.51
N LEU A 489 -3.26 13.87 -5.96
CA LEU A 489 -4.59 13.80 -5.34
C LEU A 489 -4.71 12.67 -4.30
N ALA A 490 -3.60 12.06 -3.86
CA ALA A 490 -3.57 10.95 -2.91
C ALA A 490 -4.43 11.13 -1.64
N PRO A 491 -4.60 12.33 -1.04
CA PRO A 491 -5.53 12.55 0.09
C PRO A 491 -7.01 12.22 -0.22
N PHE A 492 -7.37 11.99 -1.48
CA PHE A 492 -8.72 11.69 -1.95
C PHE A 492 -8.81 10.37 -2.75
N ALA A 493 -7.68 9.71 -3.03
CA ALA A 493 -7.57 8.68 -4.07
C ALA A 493 -7.70 7.23 -3.59
N HIS A 494 -8.57 6.95 -2.61
CA HIS A 494 -8.87 5.57 -2.16
C HIS A 494 -9.79 4.82 -3.16
N LEU A 495 -9.32 4.62 -4.40
CA LEU A 495 -10.02 3.90 -5.45
C LEU A 495 -9.92 2.38 -5.25
N GLY A 496 -10.88 1.83 -4.50
CA GLY A 496 -10.89 0.43 -4.03
C GLY A 496 -10.83 -0.67 -5.10
N ILE A 497 -10.98 -0.34 -6.39
CA ILE A 497 -10.90 -1.31 -7.50
C ILE A 497 -9.50 -1.95 -7.60
N MET A 498 -8.42 -1.17 -7.46
CA MET A 498 -7.06 -1.70 -7.61
C MET A 498 -6.63 -2.64 -6.47
N ASN A 499 -7.26 -2.54 -5.30
CA ASN A 499 -6.84 -3.31 -4.11
C ASN A 499 -7.04 -4.83 -4.27
N ARG A 500 -8.05 -5.27 -5.04
CA ARG A 500 -8.34 -6.70 -5.23
C ARG A 500 -7.32 -7.38 -6.16
N SER A 501 -7.04 -6.80 -7.32
CA SER A 501 -6.06 -7.34 -8.28
C SER A 501 -4.63 -7.32 -7.73
N ILE A 502 -4.28 -6.30 -6.92
CA ILE A 502 -3.01 -6.28 -6.19
C ILE A 502 -2.92 -7.48 -5.23
N GLN A 503 -3.94 -7.71 -4.38
CA GLN A 503 -3.95 -8.84 -3.43
C GLN A 503 -3.91 -10.22 -4.11
N GLU A 504 -4.50 -10.37 -5.29
CA GLU A 504 -4.39 -11.61 -6.06
C GLU A 504 -2.97 -11.82 -6.59
N ILE A 505 -2.34 -10.79 -7.16
CA ILE A 505 -0.97 -10.86 -7.67
C ILE A 505 0.03 -11.03 -6.51
N ASP A 506 -0.19 -10.40 -5.36
CA ASP A 506 0.57 -10.66 -4.13
C ASP A 506 0.52 -12.15 -3.76
N SER A 507 -0.67 -12.77 -3.85
CA SER A 507 -0.87 -14.20 -3.59
C SER A 507 -0.19 -15.09 -4.64
N ARG A 508 -0.25 -14.73 -5.93
CA ARG A 508 0.45 -15.48 -7.00
C ARG A 508 1.98 -15.36 -6.85
N ILE A 509 2.52 -14.18 -6.52
CA ILE A 509 3.95 -14.00 -6.20
C ILE A 509 4.33 -14.77 -4.93
N TYR A 510 3.53 -14.72 -3.87
CA TYR A 510 3.79 -15.48 -2.63
C TYR A 510 3.91 -16.98 -2.89
N ASN A 511 3.05 -17.54 -3.75
CA ASN A 511 3.06 -18.96 -4.10
C ASN A 511 3.97 -19.30 -5.29
N SER A 512 4.85 -18.39 -5.71
CA SER A 512 5.67 -18.54 -6.91
C SER A 512 6.92 -19.42 -6.74
N PRO A 513 7.48 -19.97 -7.84
CA PRO A 513 8.77 -20.68 -7.82
C PRO A 513 9.94 -19.85 -7.31
N ALA A 514 9.97 -18.53 -7.52
CA ALA A 514 11.05 -17.68 -6.99
C ALA A 514 11.03 -17.55 -5.45
N LEU A 515 9.88 -17.81 -4.82
CA LEU A 515 9.72 -17.78 -3.36
C LEU A 515 9.47 -19.17 -2.74
N SER A 516 9.70 -20.27 -3.47
CA SER A 516 9.49 -21.63 -2.91
C SER A 516 10.31 -21.86 -1.64
N ASP A 517 11.58 -21.48 -1.70
CA ASP A 517 12.61 -21.78 -0.69
C ASP A 517 12.86 -20.56 0.23
N PHE A 518 11.88 -19.64 0.32
CA PHE A 518 11.97 -18.45 1.14
C PHE A 518 12.04 -18.80 2.64
N THR A 519 13.04 -18.26 3.34
CA THR A 519 13.27 -18.51 4.76
C THR A 519 12.83 -17.30 5.59
N GLU A 520 11.84 -17.50 6.46
CA GLU A 520 11.26 -16.47 7.31
C GLU A 520 12.24 -15.92 8.37
N GLY A 521 12.16 -14.60 8.62
CA GLY A 521 12.83 -13.97 9.76
C GLY A 521 14.36 -13.83 9.67
N GLU A 522 14.97 -14.05 8.51
CA GLU A 522 16.43 -14.00 8.32
C GLU A 522 17.04 -12.63 8.66
N ALA A 523 17.97 -12.60 9.63
CA ALA A 523 18.60 -11.36 10.09
C ALA A 523 19.40 -10.63 8.98
N ARG A 524 20.06 -11.39 8.08
CA ARG A 524 20.77 -10.83 6.90
C ARG A 524 19.84 -10.11 5.91
N PHE A 525 18.55 -10.43 5.94
CA PHE A 525 17.49 -9.79 5.15
C PHE A 525 16.61 -8.88 6.02
N GLY A 526 17.09 -8.47 7.19
CA GLY A 526 16.38 -7.55 8.08
C GLY A 526 15.17 -8.17 8.80
N LYS A 527 15.04 -9.50 8.79
CA LYS A 527 13.83 -10.25 9.19
C LYS A 527 12.62 -10.03 8.29
N MET A 528 12.84 -9.83 6.99
CA MET A 528 11.76 -9.78 5.99
C MET A 528 10.94 -11.07 5.97
N SER A 529 9.62 -10.93 5.83
CA SER A 529 8.70 -12.03 5.57
C SER A 529 8.39 -12.20 4.09
N LYS A 530 7.91 -13.40 3.74
CA LYS A 530 7.53 -13.78 2.38
C LYS A 530 6.38 -12.93 1.85
N LEU A 531 5.45 -12.51 2.72
CA LEU A 531 4.32 -11.65 2.36
C LEU A 531 4.74 -10.20 2.11
N GLU A 532 5.67 -9.66 2.90
CA GLU A 532 6.26 -8.34 2.63
C GLU A 532 6.98 -8.35 1.27
N LEU A 533 7.88 -9.31 1.04
CA LEU A 533 8.63 -9.38 -0.22
C LEU A 533 7.70 -9.54 -1.44
N ALA A 534 6.66 -10.37 -1.36
CA ALA A 534 5.66 -10.51 -2.42
C ALA A 534 4.96 -9.17 -2.72
N ARG A 535 4.43 -8.49 -1.70
CA ARG A 535 3.74 -7.20 -1.84
C ARG A 535 4.63 -6.09 -2.41
N ILE A 536 5.86 -5.99 -1.92
CA ILE A 536 6.82 -5.01 -2.43
C ILE A 536 7.18 -5.33 -3.89
N SER A 537 7.27 -6.61 -4.25
CA SER A 537 7.52 -7.03 -5.63
C SER A 537 6.38 -6.64 -6.57
N THR A 538 5.11 -6.81 -6.19
CA THR A 538 3.95 -6.31 -6.97
C THR A 538 4.11 -4.82 -7.33
N CYS A 539 4.54 -4.00 -6.37
CA CYS A 539 4.76 -2.57 -6.60
C CYS A 539 6.01 -2.26 -7.46
N ILE A 540 7.14 -2.95 -7.21
CA ILE A 540 8.39 -2.76 -7.95
C ILE A 540 8.24 -3.20 -9.41
N PHE A 541 7.56 -4.31 -9.66
CA PHE A 541 7.40 -4.85 -11.02
C PHE A 541 6.64 -3.88 -11.91
N ARG A 542 5.53 -3.31 -11.41
CA ARG A 542 4.80 -2.26 -12.11
C ARG A 542 5.68 -1.02 -12.33
N LEU A 543 6.09 -0.37 -11.23
CA LEU A 543 6.65 0.99 -11.28
C LEU A 543 8.07 1.07 -11.85
N ALA A 544 8.91 0.06 -11.60
CA ALA A 544 10.35 0.14 -11.87
C ALA A 544 10.85 -0.89 -12.90
N ALA A 545 10.34 -2.13 -12.88
CA ALA A 545 10.78 -3.14 -13.84
C ALA A 545 10.10 -2.97 -15.21
N ILE A 546 8.76 -2.97 -15.25
CA ILE A 546 7.99 -2.95 -16.49
C ILE A 546 7.93 -1.55 -17.07
N THR A 547 7.34 -0.56 -16.39
CA THR A 547 7.18 0.79 -16.95
C THR A 547 8.52 1.40 -17.38
N GLY A 548 9.57 1.27 -16.57
CA GLY A 548 10.86 1.87 -16.86
C GLY A 548 11.59 1.23 -18.06
N THR A 549 11.67 -0.11 -18.08
CA THR A 549 12.26 -0.83 -19.23
C THR A 549 11.43 -0.61 -20.49
N LEU A 550 10.10 -0.52 -20.37
CA LEU A 550 9.19 -0.30 -21.50
C LEU A 550 9.32 1.11 -22.09
N GLN A 551 9.48 2.15 -21.27
CA GLN A 551 9.75 3.51 -21.77
C GLN A 551 11.03 3.52 -22.60
N LEU A 552 12.14 3.04 -22.02
CA LEU A 552 13.41 3.01 -22.75
C LEU A 552 13.36 2.12 -23.99
N ALA A 553 12.73 0.94 -23.89
CA ALA A 553 12.56 0.05 -25.03
C ALA A 553 11.74 0.71 -26.15
N LYS A 554 10.68 1.47 -25.82
CA LYS A 554 9.94 2.30 -26.80
C LYS A 554 10.86 3.37 -27.41
N SER A 555 11.67 4.06 -26.62
CA SER A 555 12.55 5.13 -27.11
C SER A 555 13.64 4.60 -28.04
N ILE A 556 14.31 3.49 -27.71
CA ILE A 556 15.35 2.89 -28.57
C ILE A 556 14.80 2.22 -29.84
N THR A 557 13.52 1.80 -29.88
CA THR A 557 12.88 1.24 -31.09
C THR A 557 12.06 2.24 -31.91
N GLY A 558 11.98 3.51 -31.49
CA GLY A 558 11.20 4.57 -32.15
C GLY A 558 9.68 4.55 -31.89
N GLY A 559 9.25 3.86 -30.84
CA GLY A 559 7.88 3.91 -30.30
C GLY A 559 7.60 5.09 -29.37
N LEU A 560 8.65 5.78 -28.92
CA LEU A 560 8.57 7.05 -28.19
C LEU A 560 9.60 8.02 -28.80
N ARG A 561 9.30 9.32 -28.83
CA ARG A 561 10.27 10.36 -29.19
C ARG A 561 10.97 10.86 -27.93
N LEU A 562 12.25 11.21 -28.05
CA LEU A 562 12.98 11.85 -26.96
C LEU A 562 12.25 13.15 -26.50
N PRO A 563 12.39 13.55 -25.23
CA PRO A 563 11.83 14.80 -24.74
C PRO A 563 12.25 16.01 -25.57
N ALA A 564 11.32 16.94 -25.81
CA ALA A 564 11.52 18.13 -26.65
C ALA A 564 12.41 19.22 -25.99
N TYR A 565 13.66 18.88 -25.70
CA TYR A 565 14.73 19.79 -25.30
C TYR A 565 15.52 20.22 -26.53
N LYS A 566 15.58 21.52 -26.86
CA LYS A 566 16.42 22.06 -27.96
C LYS A 566 16.42 21.17 -29.23
N ASP A 567 15.22 20.81 -29.70
CA ASP A 567 14.93 19.97 -30.87
C ASP A 567 15.28 18.45 -30.79
N MET A 568 15.57 17.90 -29.61
CA MET A 568 15.80 16.45 -29.41
C MET A 568 14.66 15.55 -29.89
N ASP A 569 13.41 16.03 -29.87
CA ASP A 569 12.23 15.30 -30.37
C ASP A 569 12.26 15.06 -31.89
N LYS A 570 13.18 15.71 -32.61
CA LYS A 570 13.44 15.55 -34.05
C LYS A 570 14.55 14.55 -34.36
N ILE A 571 15.20 13.96 -33.34
CA ILE A 571 16.26 12.96 -33.53
C ILE A 571 15.61 11.63 -33.97
N ASP A 572 15.93 11.20 -35.19
CA ASP A 572 15.46 9.94 -35.76
C ASP A 572 16.25 8.75 -35.21
N ILE A 573 15.83 8.26 -34.04
CA ILE A 573 16.41 7.11 -33.36
C ILE A 573 16.39 5.83 -34.23
N PRO A 574 15.31 5.47 -34.96
CA PRO A 574 15.34 4.39 -35.94
C PRO A 574 16.48 4.52 -36.97
N SER A 575 16.66 5.68 -37.60
CA SER A 575 17.76 5.90 -38.56
C SER A 575 19.16 5.96 -37.92
N LEU A 576 19.28 5.96 -36.58
CA LEU A 576 20.53 5.75 -35.87
C LEU A 576 20.73 4.27 -35.50
N TRP A 577 19.66 3.57 -35.08
CA TRP A 577 19.65 2.13 -34.81
C TRP A 577 20.01 1.30 -36.06
N ASP A 578 19.57 1.72 -37.24
CA ASP A 578 19.91 1.06 -38.51
C ASP A 578 21.42 1.10 -38.84
N LYS A 579 22.21 1.94 -38.16
CA LYS A 579 23.66 2.10 -38.38
C LYS A 579 24.54 1.31 -37.40
N ILE A 580 23.97 0.72 -36.34
CA ILE A 580 24.74 -0.05 -35.34
C ILE A 580 25.10 -1.44 -35.91
N ASP A 581 26.26 -2.00 -35.56
CA ASP A 581 26.45 -3.46 -35.70
C ASP A 581 25.69 -4.18 -34.58
N LEU A 582 24.76 -5.07 -34.94
CA LEU A 582 23.98 -5.84 -33.97
C LEU A 582 24.82 -6.94 -33.28
N ASN A 583 25.98 -7.30 -33.85
CA ASN A 583 26.93 -8.23 -33.26
C ASN A 583 27.77 -7.55 -32.15
N ASP A 584 28.01 -6.24 -32.27
CA ASP A 584 28.72 -5.47 -31.25
C ASP A 584 27.80 -5.15 -30.06
N THR A 585 27.87 -6.00 -29.04
CA THR A 585 27.17 -5.81 -27.77
C THR A 585 27.55 -4.49 -27.09
N ALA A 586 28.80 -4.02 -27.19
CA ALA A 586 29.22 -2.77 -26.57
C ALA A 586 28.64 -1.55 -27.31
N ALA A 587 28.50 -1.61 -28.65
CA ALA A 587 27.81 -0.57 -29.41
C ALA A 587 26.31 -0.51 -29.07
N LEU A 588 25.66 -1.67 -28.90
CA LEU A 588 24.26 -1.75 -28.46
C LEU A 588 24.06 -1.25 -27.01
N GLU A 589 24.94 -1.62 -26.08
CA GLU A 589 24.93 -1.09 -24.71
C GLU A 589 25.06 0.43 -24.73
N ASN A 590 26.07 0.97 -25.41
CA ASN A 590 26.30 2.41 -25.53
C ASN A 590 25.10 3.17 -26.14
N PHE A 591 24.33 2.54 -27.03
CA PHE A 591 23.10 3.12 -27.60
C PHE A 591 21.96 3.15 -26.57
N CYS A 592 21.76 2.07 -25.81
CA CYS A 592 20.82 2.03 -24.69
C CYS A 592 21.16 3.06 -23.61
N LEU A 593 22.44 3.20 -23.25
CA LEU A 593 22.90 4.14 -22.23
C LEU A 593 22.71 5.61 -22.66
N GLU A 594 23.02 5.96 -23.91
CA GLU A 594 22.80 7.31 -24.43
C GLU A 594 21.31 7.65 -24.55
N ALA A 595 20.49 6.69 -24.94
CA ALA A 595 19.03 6.85 -24.92
C ALA A 595 18.50 7.07 -23.50
N ALA A 596 18.96 6.29 -22.52
CA ALA A 596 18.55 6.44 -21.12
C ALA A 596 19.11 7.70 -20.44
N ARG A 597 20.21 8.26 -20.94
CA ARG A 597 20.67 9.61 -20.56
C ARG A 597 19.67 10.66 -21.03
N LEU A 598 19.26 10.61 -22.29
CA LEU A 598 18.44 11.64 -22.94
C LEU A 598 16.93 11.53 -22.65
N ASP A 599 16.44 10.32 -22.40
CA ASP A 599 15.09 9.99 -21.95
C ASP A 599 15.14 9.03 -20.75
N PRO A 600 15.45 9.54 -19.54
CA PRO A 600 15.59 8.70 -18.36
C PRO A 600 14.23 8.18 -17.86
N PRO A 601 14.08 6.86 -17.62
CA PRO A 601 12.86 6.24 -17.08
C PRO A 601 12.38 6.78 -15.73
N VAL A 602 13.22 7.54 -15.02
CA VAL A 602 12.85 8.36 -13.86
C VAL A 602 13.40 9.75 -14.10
N SER A 603 12.55 10.69 -14.53
CA SER A 603 13.01 12.02 -14.96
C SER A 603 13.21 13.01 -13.81
N ALA A 604 12.52 12.85 -12.69
CA ALA A 604 12.73 13.63 -11.46
C ALA A 604 12.40 12.83 -10.19
N VAL A 605 13.00 13.21 -9.06
CA VAL A 605 12.78 12.57 -7.76
C VAL A 605 12.50 13.61 -6.67
N HIS A 606 11.74 13.22 -5.63
CA HIS A 606 11.23 14.14 -4.60
C HIS A 606 11.87 13.88 -3.23
N HIS A 607 12.29 14.98 -2.59
CA HIS A 607 13.03 14.99 -1.35
C HIS A 607 12.40 15.97 -0.35
N VAL A 608 12.58 15.72 0.94
CA VAL A 608 12.30 16.69 2.00
C VAL A 608 13.62 17.00 2.69
N ALA A 609 13.97 18.29 2.80
CA ALA A 609 15.16 18.74 3.49
C ALA A 609 15.04 18.41 4.99
N THR A 610 16.03 17.70 5.53
CA THR A 610 16.10 17.36 6.97
C THR A 610 16.65 18.51 7.82
N GLU A 611 17.35 19.44 7.19
CA GLU A 611 18.05 20.59 7.80
C GLU A 611 17.71 21.88 7.03
N GLU A 612 18.05 23.05 7.58
CA GLU A 612 18.00 24.31 6.82
C GLU A 612 19.09 24.30 5.72
N PHE A 613 18.77 24.82 4.53
CA PHE A 613 19.73 24.93 3.43
C PHE A 613 19.63 26.27 2.69
N SER A 614 20.77 26.75 2.20
CA SER A 614 20.87 27.94 1.35
C SER A 614 21.07 27.55 -0.12
N ILE A 615 20.40 28.25 -1.03
CA ILE A 615 20.52 28.03 -2.47
C ILE A 615 20.40 29.34 -3.26
N THR A 616 21.21 29.50 -4.30
CA THR A 616 21.12 30.67 -5.19
C THR A 616 19.94 30.54 -6.15
N LEU A 617 18.95 31.42 -6.02
CA LEU A 617 17.77 31.53 -6.89
C LEU A 617 17.77 32.92 -7.54
N GLN A 618 17.60 33.01 -8.87
CA GLN A 618 17.56 34.29 -9.62
C GLN A 618 18.73 35.26 -9.30
N GLY A 619 19.90 34.73 -8.92
CA GLY A 619 21.10 35.52 -8.57
C GLY A 619 21.23 35.93 -7.11
N ALA A 620 20.25 35.63 -6.24
CA ALA A 620 20.32 35.88 -4.80
C ALA A 620 20.42 34.56 -4.00
N ALA A 621 21.17 34.57 -2.89
CA ALA A 621 21.15 33.45 -1.95
C ALA A 621 19.85 33.47 -1.13
N VAL A 622 19.18 32.32 -1.04
CA VAL A 622 17.90 32.15 -0.36
C VAL A 622 17.98 30.96 0.60
N ASN A 623 17.66 31.18 1.88
CA ASN A 623 17.59 30.14 2.89
C ASN A 623 16.19 29.52 2.97
N PHE A 624 16.11 28.20 3.11
CA PHE A 624 14.88 27.44 3.28
C PHE A 624 14.96 26.52 4.50
N PRO A 625 13.92 26.49 5.36
CA PRO A 625 13.94 25.69 6.59
C PRO A 625 13.82 24.18 6.31
N ALA A 626 14.20 23.38 7.31
CA ALA A 626 13.90 21.95 7.35
C ALA A 626 12.39 21.69 7.13
N GLY A 627 12.05 20.57 6.50
CA GLY A 627 10.70 20.28 6.02
C GLY A 627 10.38 20.88 4.63
N THR A 628 11.24 21.74 4.08
CA THR A 628 11.11 22.23 2.70
C THR A 628 11.24 21.08 1.71
N ARG A 629 10.35 21.08 0.71
CA ARG A 629 10.32 20.08 -0.36
C ARG A 629 11.26 20.47 -1.49
N VAL A 630 12.10 19.53 -1.91
CA VAL A 630 13.05 19.70 -3.00
C VAL A 630 12.68 18.75 -4.15
N LEU A 631 12.58 19.31 -5.35
CA LEU A 631 12.52 18.57 -6.61
C LEU A 631 13.96 18.41 -7.13
N VAL A 632 14.31 17.18 -7.47
CA VAL A 632 15.63 16.81 -7.97
C VAL A 632 15.44 16.27 -9.40
N PRO A 633 15.38 17.15 -10.41
CA PRO A 633 15.25 16.79 -11.82
C PRO A 633 16.52 16.10 -12.36
N LEU A 634 16.41 14.79 -12.57
CA LEU A 634 17.47 13.92 -13.06
C LEU A 634 17.75 14.17 -14.55
N ASN A 635 16.70 14.37 -15.33
CA ASN A 635 16.73 14.76 -16.75
C ASN A 635 17.52 16.06 -17.02
N LEU A 636 17.41 17.08 -16.15
CA LEU A 636 18.13 18.35 -16.28
C LEU A 636 19.62 18.21 -15.96
N ALA A 637 19.98 17.30 -15.05
CA ALA A 637 21.38 16.92 -14.83
C ALA A 637 21.95 16.11 -16.00
N MET A 638 21.17 15.20 -16.60
CA MET A 638 21.57 14.44 -17.80
C MET A 638 21.77 15.30 -19.06
N THR A 639 21.25 16.54 -19.07
CA THR A 639 21.42 17.53 -20.14
C THR A 639 22.31 18.72 -19.73
N ASP A 640 23.02 18.62 -18.60
CA ASP A 640 23.86 19.72 -18.10
C ASP A 640 25.17 19.87 -18.89
N GLN A 641 25.29 20.96 -19.64
CA GLN A 641 26.41 21.20 -20.56
C GLN A 641 27.76 21.39 -19.85
N GLU A 642 27.76 21.70 -18.54
CA GLU A 642 28.97 21.71 -17.70
C GLU A 642 29.60 20.32 -17.52
N VAL A 643 28.83 19.25 -17.70
CA VAL A 643 29.28 17.85 -17.51
C VAL A 643 29.28 17.08 -18.83
N TRP A 644 28.23 17.22 -19.63
CA TRP A 644 28.04 16.46 -20.87
C TRP A 644 28.57 17.15 -22.13
N GLY A 645 29.15 18.35 -21.99
CA GLY A 645 29.71 19.15 -23.08
C GLY A 645 28.69 20.05 -23.77
N ALA A 646 29.18 20.87 -24.70
CA ALA A 646 28.33 21.77 -25.50
C ALA A 646 27.25 21.02 -26.29
N ASP A 647 27.55 19.78 -26.67
CA ASP A 647 26.70 18.89 -27.45
C ASP A 647 25.82 17.95 -26.60
N ALA A 648 25.56 18.28 -25.32
CA ALA A 648 24.77 17.47 -24.40
C ALA A 648 23.39 17.02 -24.93
N PHE A 649 22.79 17.78 -25.86
CA PHE A 649 21.49 17.49 -26.49
C PHE A 649 21.61 16.62 -27.77
N GLU A 650 22.82 16.32 -28.24
CA GLU A 650 23.06 15.44 -29.38
C GLU A 650 23.18 13.99 -28.93
N PHE A 651 22.47 13.08 -29.60
CA PHE A 651 22.54 11.63 -29.36
C PHE A 651 23.87 11.06 -29.90
N LYS A 652 24.81 10.71 -29.01
CA LYS A 652 26.11 10.09 -29.33
C LYS A 652 26.38 8.89 -28.41
N PRO A 653 26.14 7.64 -28.87
CA PRO A 653 26.58 6.44 -28.18
C PRO A 653 28.09 6.49 -27.89
N GLY A 654 28.52 6.01 -26.73
CA GLY A 654 29.94 5.96 -26.38
C GLY A 654 30.52 7.26 -25.80
N ARG A 655 29.67 8.21 -25.37
CA ARG A 655 30.12 9.35 -24.55
C ARG A 655 30.86 8.86 -23.30
N PRO A 656 32.01 9.46 -22.94
CA PRO A 656 32.62 9.26 -21.63
C PRO A 656 31.64 9.59 -20.51
N GLY A 657 31.57 8.76 -19.47
CA GLY A 657 30.69 8.96 -18.32
C GLY A 657 29.33 8.26 -18.38
N LEU A 658 28.98 7.60 -19.50
CA LEU A 658 27.85 6.66 -19.55
C LEU A 658 28.09 5.43 -18.66
N GLN A 659 27.07 5.01 -17.92
CA GLN A 659 27.10 3.90 -16.95
C GLN A 659 25.74 3.20 -16.90
N ALA A 660 25.68 1.93 -16.47
CA ALA A 660 24.42 1.19 -16.32
C ALA A 660 23.40 1.86 -15.37
N GLN A 661 23.87 2.73 -14.46
CA GLN A 661 23.05 3.59 -13.61
C GLN A 661 22.19 4.58 -14.41
N ASN A 662 22.58 4.98 -15.63
CA ASN A 662 21.77 5.88 -16.47
C ASN A 662 20.40 5.27 -16.83
N MET A 663 20.29 3.95 -16.86
CA MET A 663 19.10 3.17 -17.19
C MET A 663 17.95 3.27 -16.17
N VAL A 664 18.20 3.85 -15.00
CA VAL A 664 17.40 3.61 -13.79
C VAL A 664 17.33 4.82 -12.85
N PHE A 665 16.55 4.67 -11.77
CA PHE A 665 16.67 5.51 -10.59
C PHE A 665 18.14 5.65 -10.17
N GLY A 666 18.63 6.89 -10.01
CA GLY A 666 20.00 7.17 -9.57
C GLY A 666 21.00 7.41 -10.70
N ASN A 667 20.54 7.77 -11.89
CA ASN A 667 21.34 8.07 -13.08
C ASN A 667 22.37 9.23 -12.99
N VAL A 668 22.44 10.00 -11.89
CA VAL A 668 23.37 11.13 -11.73
C VAL A 668 24.44 10.78 -10.69
N GLY A 669 25.71 11.00 -11.08
CA GLY A 669 26.88 10.75 -10.24
C GLY A 669 27.22 9.27 -10.06
N GLN A 670 28.18 8.99 -9.17
CA GLN A 670 28.29 7.64 -8.60
C GLN A 670 27.18 7.47 -7.56
N ALA A 671 26.04 6.92 -7.99
CA ALA A 671 24.94 6.56 -7.10
C ALA A 671 25.46 5.73 -5.92
N GLY A 672 25.24 6.24 -4.71
CA GLY A 672 25.71 5.61 -3.46
C GLY A 672 24.94 4.34 -3.10
N THR A 673 24.58 4.18 -1.83
CA THR A 673 23.95 2.95 -1.28
C THR A 673 22.58 2.58 -1.88
N ARG A 674 22.04 3.36 -2.84
CA ARG A 674 20.66 3.24 -3.37
C ARG A 674 20.58 3.01 -4.89
N VAL A 675 21.37 2.05 -5.39
CA VAL A 675 21.35 1.61 -6.80
C VAL A 675 20.15 0.70 -7.08
N CYS A 676 19.46 0.90 -8.21
CA CYS A 676 18.37 0.00 -8.64
C CYS A 676 18.85 -1.45 -8.78
N PRO A 677 18.19 -2.45 -8.15
CA PRO A 677 18.66 -3.82 -8.15
C PRO A 677 18.63 -4.48 -9.54
N GLY A 678 17.75 -4.04 -10.45
CA GLY A 678 17.54 -4.61 -11.78
C GLY A 678 18.25 -3.91 -12.95
N ALA A 679 19.14 -2.94 -12.70
CA ALA A 679 19.71 -2.08 -13.74
C ALA A 679 20.40 -2.84 -14.90
N GLY A 680 21.21 -3.87 -14.56
CA GLY A 680 21.84 -4.73 -15.56
C GLY A 680 20.82 -5.52 -16.39
N ILE A 681 19.83 -6.13 -15.75
CA ILE A 681 18.79 -6.93 -16.43
C ILE A 681 17.94 -6.07 -17.39
N ALA A 682 17.67 -4.80 -17.03
CA ALA A 682 17.03 -3.85 -17.94
C ALA A 682 17.92 -3.55 -19.16
N LEU A 683 19.23 -3.33 -18.96
CA LEU A 683 20.20 -3.12 -20.04
C LEU A 683 20.32 -4.35 -20.95
N ASP A 684 20.54 -5.53 -20.39
CA ASP A 684 20.62 -6.80 -21.12
C ASP A 684 19.36 -7.06 -21.96
N THR A 685 18.19 -6.75 -21.38
CA THR A 685 16.89 -6.87 -22.07
C THR A 685 16.76 -5.87 -23.20
N CYS A 686 17.09 -4.58 -23.00
CA CYS A 686 17.07 -3.56 -24.05
C CYS A 686 18.07 -3.83 -25.18
N VAL A 687 19.30 -4.26 -24.86
CA VAL A 687 20.33 -4.69 -25.82
C VAL A 687 19.83 -5.87 -26.65
N LYS A 688 19.20 -6.87 -26.02
CA LYS A 688 18.63 -8.02 -26.72
C LYS A 688 17.39 -7.66 -27.54
N ILE A 689 16.57 -6.70 -27.12
CA ILE A 689 15.48 -6.11 -27.93
C ILE A 689 16.05 -5.46 -29.20
N LEU A 690 17.07 -4.61 -29.09
CA LEU A 690 17.69 -3.96 -30.25
C LEU A 690 18.31 -4.96 -31.25
N ARG A 691 18.89 -6.06 -30.75
CA ARG A 691 19.40 -7.15 -31.58
C ARG A 691 18.26 -7.91 -32.28
N VAL A 692 17.34 -8.51 -31.52
CA VAL A 692 16.26 -9.36 -32.05
C VAL A 692 15.33 -8.58 -32.98
N LEU A 693 14.94 -7.35 -32.62
CA LEU A 693 14.12 -6.52 -33.49
C LEU A 693 14.91 -5.92 -34.65
N GLY A 694 16.22 -5.68 -34.48
CA GLY A 694 17.10 -5.16 -35.53
C GLY A 694 17.32 -6.17 -36.66
N GLU A 695 17.47 -7.46 -36.30
CA GLU A 695 17.52 -8.58 -37.23
C GLU A 695 16.23 -8.66 -38.07
N VAL A 696 15.06 -8.57 -37.42
CA VAL A 696 13.76 -8.54 -38.14
C VAL A 696 13.65 -7.28 -39.01
N ARG A 697 14.01 -6.11 -38.47
CA ARG A 697 13.96 -4.81 -39.16
C ARG A 697 14.79 -4.79 -40.44
N ARG A 698 15.98 -5.40 -40.43
CA ARG A 698 16.89 -5.50 -41.58
C ARG A 698 16.55 -6.66 -42.54
N SER A 699 15.54 -7.46 -42.20
CA SER A 699 15.02 -8.56 -43.05
C SER A 699 13.74 -8.20 -43.82
N GLN A 700 13.31 -6.93 -43.77
CA GLN A 700 12.14 -6.36 -44.42
C GLN A 700 12.51 -5.22 -45.37
#